data_AF-E9S9L6-F1
#
_entry.id   AF-E9S9L6-F1
#
_cell.length_a   1.000
_cell.length_b   1.000
_cell.length_c   1.000
_cell.angle_alpha   90.00
_cell.angle_beta   90.00
_cell.angle_gamma   90.00
#
_symmetry.space_group_name_H-M   'P 1'
#
loop_
_entity.id
_entity.type
_entity.pdbx_description
1 polymer ?
#
loop_
_entity_poly.entity_id
_entity_poly.type
_entity_poly.pdbx_seq_one_letter_code
_entity_poly.pdbx_strand_id
1 'polypeptide(L)'
;SFSINEIYITLFTESKSEPALVSFSTPHPKKSKKSLVTFLFPNQIIDELDAKVNNEKKYITDKDYQEFLLKSTKSNKISKELFNIFAINRESESRFINTIQMHFIDMLKNANFKQPELNDLLRELINDVIAPAVVCNEAYMAFNSLIESGNHDDVSKAIANIFICAMLGLYSIKFGDRNEKYHRVYLLNDIGMKYVWTPHLMQDNYVKLQDALYSYTNGAYESAYTEAAAWLAANGSNSSKKDQATAIRLLGACLVRHSEKCENIIQADREMLNKLLTVELPDKNENTTAKAFNEECHTSGINLLKKAVELDVYQSEAQFLLYEEYKEKISKKAYTHLRHAFQCTYVKAVFEVAELYINQQQIKEITKNDIIKKLSGIISSGQYRSDFEVSEALYLRSKLNPSNDENDISKAASMGHEKARQEMSREKRNRFHVMPKFIYKKNSPCCFTNSLSKHARNFIATLPNEKWNLYATVKTDSLSNVQYISEAKQLINIKFLNPEIAYDSRIIFLFMSSDENRNLNECLELLDELFNSALDLPEEQKNNLIDSIDIFVSSRFEVASALIDASISDMGNIYFKVHILDEARDSAHKLLCDAPLFLPLITEPRHEKDINAVLFGSSETNYHILKESIACAYLGKDTKVNITLIGSEAEHLEKRLRQECPGLYNECNIETIGHYFIKCNIDEEDFPSIIYGKKESYADEKLFQTLSKANYFVVDLDDDTKSIRFAMELRTWLLRSDMTFERAPFIGVKCKEPRNSYLAAHLTLSGQRAGNTYYSSYDLFAFGPGDLYTYHRLAEEPLLEHVALQMHKCYSQSDDRKAENDYYSFSYYYDSCLLAAIGLCYRMFAAGAHFARKEEYIDFHAYNSAELLVESNDAIHNKLNQLAELEHHRWVGFELTRGWEPADFEQVIAYKEQSTGSAHVHKLAKLHPFIRPYADLESEDIKKIMKLLKTKYDYSKHPKNTTKQNILDTEKFLESPANDNSR
;
A
#
# COMPACT_ATOMS: atom_id res chain seq x y z
N SER A 1 -11.24 7.26 14.72
CA SER A 1 -11.37 8.54 15.44
C SER A 1 -12.83 8.90 15.57
N PHE A 2 -13.22 9.49 16.70
CA PHE A 2 -14.61 9.83 17.04
C PHE A 2 -14.70 11.25 17.58
N SER A 3 -15.90 11.79 17.64
CA SER A 3 -16.22 13.11 18.20
C SER A 3 -17.38 12.99 19.18
N ILE A 4 -17.45 13.93 20.13
CA ILE A 4 -18.56 14.04 21.10
C ILE A 4 -19.91 14.13 20.36
N ASN A 5 -19.93 14.79 19.20
CA ASN A 5 -21.12 14.93 18.37
C ASN A 5 -21.57 13.62 17.73
N GLU A 6 -20.63 12.77 17.27
CA GLU A 6 -20.96 11.44 16.75
C GLU A 6 -21.59 10.57 17.86
N ILE A 7 -20.99 10.52 19.06
CA ILE A 7 -21.56 9.78 20.21
C ILE A 7 -22.97 10.29 20.55
N TYR A 8 -23.15 11.62 20.61
CA TYR A 8 -24.46 12.23 20.90
C TYR A 8 -25.52 11.87 19.84
N ILE A 9 -25.16 11.95 18.55
CA ILE A 9 -26.08 11.66 17.45
C ILE A 9 -26.56 10.21 17.54
N THR A 10 -25.63 9.26 17.72
CA THR A 10 -25.95 7.83 17.79
C THR A 10 -26.83 7.49 18.99
N LEU A 11 -26.58 8.13 20.15
CA LEU A 11 -27.34 7.82 21.36
C LEU A 11 -28.74 8.48 21.38
N PHE A 12 -28.85 9.75 20.97
CA PHE A 12 -30.03 10.57 21.31
C PHE A 12 -30.84 11.07 20.11
N THR A 13 -30.35 10.92 18.87
CA THR A 13 -31.04 11.47 17.69
C THR A 13 -31.52 10.38 16.75
N GLU A 14 -32.76 10.50 16.31
CA GLU A 14 -33.33 9.59 15.30
C GLU A 14 -32.78 9.94 13.90
N SER A 15 -32.37 8.93 13.15
CA SER A 15 -32.01 9.06 11.73
C SER A 15 -33.11 8.47 10.85
N LYS A 16 -33.07 8.74 9.54
CA LYS A 16 -34.06 8.17 8.59
C LYS A 16 -34.00 6.63 8.51
N SER A 17 -32.90 6.02 8.93
CA SER A 17 -32.62 4.59 8.83
C SER A 17 -32.65 3.87 10.19
N GLU A 18 -32.45 4.57 11.31
CA GLU A 18 -32.33 3.94 12.63
C GLU A 18 -32.93 4.81 13.76
N PRO A 19 -33.72 4.22 14.68
CA PRO A 19 -34.25 4.92 15.86
C PRO A 19 -33.14 5.20 16.89
N ALA A 20 -33.30 6.26 17.69
CA ALA A 20 -32.37 6.59 18.76
C ALA A 20 -32.30 5.47 19.81
N LEU A 21 -31.09 5.18 20.32
CA LEU A 21 -30.88 4.17 21.35
C LEU A 21 -31.38 4.60 22.73
N VAL A 22 -31.46 5.91 22.96
CA VAL A 22 -32.09 6.55 24.12
C VAL A 22 -33.17 7.50 23.63
N SER A 23 -34.44 7.14 23.86
CA SER A 23 -35.60 7.91 23.40
C SER A 23 -36.34 8.56 24.56
N PHE A 24 -36.81 9.79 24.35
CA PHE A 24 -37.65 10.52 25.31
C PHE A 24 -39.12 10.43 24.90
N SER A 25 -40.03 10.80 25.81
CA SER A 25 -41.49 10.85 25.54
C SER A 25 -41.88 11.81 24.41
N THR A 26 -40.99 12.74 24.05
CA THR A 26 -41.10 13.59 22.86
C THR A 26 -39.81 13.48 22.04
N PRO A 27 -39.89 13.56 20.69
CA PRO A 27 -38.70 13.46 19.84
C PRO A 27 -37.65 14.49 20.24
N HIS A 28 -36.42 14.03 20.51
CA HIS A 28 -35.33 14.90 20.93
C HIS A 28 -34.82 15.72 19.73
N PRO A 29 -34.97 17.06 19.74
CA PRO A 29 -34.47 17.87 18.64
C PRO A 29 -32.94 17.88 18.65
N LYS A 30 -32.32 17.66 17.48
CA LYS A 30 -30.87 17.69 17.32
C LYS A 30 -30.29 19.02 17.79
N LYS A 31 -29.44 18.97 18.82
CA LYS A 31 -28.74 20.14 19.39
C LYS A 31 -27.38 20.34 18.72
N SER A 32 -26.87 21.57 18.76
CA SER A 32 -25.54 21.92 18.23
C SER A 32 -24.88 23.05 19.02
N LYS A 33 -23.55 23.21 18.89
CA LYS A 33 -22.78 24.28 19.54
C LYS A 33 -23.03 24.33 21.06
N LYS A 34 -23.20 25.52 21.65
CA LYS A 34 -23.47 25.70 23.08
C LYS A 34 -24.69 24.89 23.55
N SER A 35 -25.76 24.83 22.76
CA SER A 35 -26.98 24.08 23.13
C SER A 35 -26.75 22.58 23.33
N LEU A 36 -25.81 21.97 22.60
CA LEU A 36 -25.43 20.57 22.82
C LEU A 36 -24.59 20.42 24.09
N VAL A 37 -23.64 21.33 24.32
CA VAL A 37 -22.81 21.30 25.53
C VAL A 37 -23.66 21.52 26.79
N THR A 38 -24.65 22.43 26.77
CA THR A 38 -25.62 22.63 27.87
C THR A 38 -26.57 21.45 28.07
N PHE A 39 -26.74 20.59 27.07
CA PHE A 39 -27.47 19.34 27.25
C PHE A 39 -26.61 18.29 27.95
N LEU A 40 -25.31 18.22 27.61
CA LEU A 40 -24.39 17.23 28.17
C LEU A 40 -23.81 17.63 29.54
N PHE A 41 -23.93 18.89 29.95
CA PHE A 41 -23.44 19.37 31.24
C PHE A 41 -24.53 20.04 32.08
N PRO A 42 -24.45 19.91 33.42
CA PRO A 42 -25.28 20.68 34.32
C PRO A 42 -24.93 22.18 34.26
N ASN A 43 -25.94 23.04 34.46
CA ASN A 43 -25.78 24.50 34.41
C ASN A 43 -24.65 25.01 35.31
N GLN A 44 -24.42 24.39 36.47
CA GLN A 44 -23.33 24.73 37.38
C GLN A 44 -21.95 24.68 36.70
N ILE A 45 -21.69 23.66 35.88
CA ILE A 45 -20.41 23.51 35.17
C ILE A 45 -20.34 24.49 33.99
N ILE A 46 -21.47 24.77 33.33
CA ILE A 46 -21.54 25.79 32.26
C ILE A 46 -21.28 27.19 32.84
N ASP A 47 -21.84 27.51 34.00
CA ASP A 47 -21.64 28.78 34.68
C ASP A 47 -20.19 28.94 35.16
N GLU A 48 -19.57 27.87 35.69
CA GLU A 48 -18.14 27.88 36.06
C GLU A 48 -17.24 28.03 34.82
N LEU A 49 -17.58 27.38 33.71
CA LEU A 49 -16.90 27.52 32.43
C LEU A 49 -17.01 28.95 31.89
N ASP A 50 -18.20 29.56 31.93
CA ASP A 50 -18.43 30.94 31.50
C ASP A 50 -17.76 31.96 32.46
N ALA A 51 -17.65 31.66 33.76
CA ALA A 51 -17.05 32.54 34.76
C ALA A 51 -15.51 32.59 34.72
N LYS A 52 -14.83 31.44 34.59
CA LYS A 52 -13.35 31.40 34.46
C LYS A 52 -12.85 32.17 33.23
N VAL A 53 -13.63 32.09 32.17
CA VAL A 53 -13.40 32.72 30.86
C VAL A 53 -13.50 34.25 30.91
N ASN A 54 -14.39 34.78 31.76
CA ASN A 54 -14.55 36.23 31.96
C ASN A 54 -13.42 36.85 32.81
N ASN A 55 -12.84 36.10 33.75
CA ASN A 55 -11.73 36.59 34.58
C ASN A 55 -10.38 36.69 33.83
N GLU A 56 -10.18 35.94 32.75
CA GLU A 56 -8.93 35.93 31.96
C GLU A 56 -8.97 36.79 30.66
N LYS A 57 -10.04 37.56 30.40
CA LYS A 57 -10.27 38.28 29.12
C LYS A 57 -10.26 37.40 27.86
N LYS A 58 -10.58 36.10 27.95
CA LYS A 58 -10.61 35.17 26.81
C LYS A 58 -12.02 34.65 26.53
N TYR A 59 -12.91 35.46 25.96
CA TYR A 59 -14.31 35.05 25.68
C TYR A 59 -14.44 33.70 24.93
N ILE A 60 -15.21 32.74 25.47
CA ILE A 60 -15.66 31.55 24.72
C ILE A 60 -16.75 32.00 23.76
N THR A 61 -16.57 31.68 22.49
CA THR A 61 -17.54 32.00 21.43
C THR A 61 -18.32 30.75 21.02
N ASP A 62 -19.45 30.92 20.33
CA ASP A 62 -20.17 29.80 19.71
C ASP A 62 -19.29 28.96 18.77
N LYS A 63 -18.26 29.57 18.18
CA LYS A 63 -17.27 28.88 17.36
C LYS A 63 -16.40 27.94 18.18
N ASP A 64 -16.04 28.31 19.42
CA ASP A 64 -15.26 27.43 20.30
C ASP A 64 -16.07 26.18 20.69
N TYR A 65 -17.37 26.33 20.97
CA TYR A 65 -18.28 25.21 21.20
C TYR A 65 -18.46 24.33 19.96
N GLN A 66 -18.56 24.95 18.78
CA GLN A 66 -18.62 24.21 17.52
C GLN A 66 -17.34 23.40 17.30
N GLU A 67 -16.17 24.03 17.48
CA GLU A 67 -14.86 23.39 17.29
C GLU A 67 -14.61 22.26 18.29
N PHE A 68 -15.09 22.38 19.53
CA PHE A 68 -14.99 21.32 20.55
C PHE A 68 -15.73 20.04 20.13
N LEU A 69 -16.80 20.17 19.35
CA LEU A 69 -17.63 19.07 18.90
C LEU A 69 -17.16 18.42 17.59
N LEU A 70 -16.17 18.99 16.90
CA LEU A 70 -15.63 18.47 15.63
C LEU A 70 -14.60 17.35 15.84
N LYS A 71 -14.56 16.44 14.86
CA LYS A 71 -13.57 15.35 14.75
C LYS A 71 -12.13 15.84 14.52
N SER A 72 -11.98 17.03 13.94
CA SER A 72 -10.71 17.69 13.63
C SER A 72 -10.83 19.18 13.95
N THR A 73 -9.93 19.70 14.78
CA THR A 73 -9.89 21.11 15.16
C THR A 73 -8.51 21.47 15.67
N LYS A 74 -8.09 22.73 15.51
CA LYS A 74 -6.86 23.28 16.10
C LYS A 74 -7.04 23.83 17.52
N SER A 75 -8.27 23.81 18.06
CA SER A 75 -8.58 24.42 19.35
C SER A 75 -8.74 23.39 20.47
N ASN A 76 -7.96 23.59 21.54
CA ASN A 76 -8.07 22.86 22.81
C ASN A 76 -8.74 23.68 23.91
N LYS A 77 -9.35 24.81 23.58
CA LYS A 77 -9.79 25.82 24.55
C LYS A 77 -10.78 25.25 25.57
N ILE A 78 -11.88 24.64 25.11
CA ILE A 78 -12.89 24.06 26.00
C ILE A 78 -12.35 22.84 26.76
N SER A 79 -11.58 21.95 26.11
CA SER A 79 -10.94 20.80 26.77
C SER A 79 -10.05 21.23 27.94
N LYS A 80 -9.23 22.28 27.75
CA LYS A 80 -8.35 22.81 28.80
C LYS A 80 -9.13 23.39 29.97
N GLU A 81 -10.18 24.16 29.71
CA GLU A 81 -10.96 24.74 30.80
C GLU A 81 -11.77 23.70 31.58
N LEU A 82 -12.33 22.70 30.90
CA LEU A 82 -12.97 21.57 31.57
C LEU A 82 -11.96 20.80 32.43
N PHE A 83 -10.75 20.58 31.93
CA PHE A 83 -9.67 19.99 32.71
C PHE A 83 -9.30 20.85 33.92
N ASN A 84 -9.26 22.18 33.77
CA ASN A 84 -9.01 23.11 34.88
C ASN A 84 -10.13 23.14 35.92
N ILE A 85 -11.38 22.84 35.54
CA ILE A 85 -12.50 22.73 36.49
C ILE A 85 -12.42 21.39 37.22
N PHE A 86 -12.04 20.34 36.50
CA PHE A 86 -11.83 19.00 37.05
C PHE A 86 -10.66 18.97 38.04
N ALA A 87 -9.47 19.41 37.65
CA ALA A 87 -8.21 19.21 38.36
C ALA A 87 -7.79 20.36 39.32
N ILE A 88 -8.73 21.01 40.03
CA ILE A 88 -8.39 22.06 41.02
C ILE A 88 -7.89 21.42 42.32
N ASN A 89 -8.64 20.44 42.84
CA ASN A 89 -8.32 19.63 44.01
C ASN A 89 -9.23 18.38 44.02
N ARG A 90 -9.04 17.49 44.98
CA ARG A 90 -9.80 16.23 45.04
C ARG A 90 -11.30 16.40 45.25
N GLU A 91 -11.67 17.39 46.04
CA GLU A 91 -13.08 17.74 46.23
C GLU A 91 -13.68 18.24 44.91
N SER A 92 -12.92 18.96 44.06
CA SER A 92 -13.37 19.40 42.75
C SER A 92 -13.50 18.26 41.74
N GLU A 93 -12.58 17.29 41.72
CA GLU A 93 -12.63 16.12 40.83
C GLU A 93 -13.86 15.26 41.13
N SER A 94 -14.07 14.91 42.40
CA SER A 94 -15.23 14.13 42.83
C SER A 94 -16.53 14.89 42.62
N ARG A 95 -16.56 16.19 42.94
CA ARG A 95 -17.70 17.07 42.66
C ARG A 95 -18.01 17.11 41.17
N PHE A 96 -17.02 17.29 40.31
CA PHE A 96 -17.21 17.37 38.87
C PHE A 96 -17.86 16.10 38.29
N ILE A 97 -17.33 14.92 38.65
CA ILE A 97 -17.87 13.63 38.20
C ILE A 97 -19.28 13.43 38.75
N ASN A 98 -19.46 13.61 40.07
CA ASN A 98 -20.76 13.36 40.71
C ASN A 98 -21.85 14.30 40.16
N THR A 99 -21.54 15.58 39.96
CA THR A 99 -22.52 16.55 39.42
C THR A 99 -22.96 16.17 38.01
N ILE A 100 -22.06 15.70 37.15
CA ILE A 100 -22.41 15.27 35.78
C ILE A 100 -23.16 13.93 35.80
N GLN A 101 -22.75 12.97 36.63
CA GLN A 101 -23.48 11.71 36.78
C GLN A 101 -24.92 11.95 37.24
N MET A 102 -25.12 12.80 38.25
CA MET A 102 -26.45 13.16 38.74
C MET A 102 -27.27 13.90 37.67
N HIS A 103 -26.64 14.75 36.86
CA HIS A 103 -27.28 15.40 35.71
C HIS A 103 -27.81 14.37 34.70
N PHE A 104 -27.01 13.37 34.33
CA PHE A 104 -27.46 12.32 33.40
C PHE A 104 -28.53 11.41 34.01
N ILE A 105 -28.42 11.05 35.28
CA ILE A 105 -29.47 10.27 35.97
C ILE A 105 -30.80 11.02 35.94
N ASP A 106 -30.81 12.31 36.28
CA ASP A 106 -32.03 13.11 36.27
C ASP A 106 -32.56 13.34 34.84
N MET A 107 -31.67 13.70 33.92
CA MET A 107 -31.98 13.92 32.51
C MET A 107 -32.60 12.68 31.84
N LEU A 108 -32.09 11.49 32.16
CA LEU A 108 -32.50 10.24 31.55
C LEU A 108 -33.57 9.48 32.33
N LYS A 109 -33.96 9.95 33.51
CA LYS A 109 -34.91 9.25 34.42
C LYS A 109 -36.19 8.72 33.76
N ASN A 110 -36.70 9.43 32.76
CA ASN A 110 -37.92 9.08 32.03
C ASN A 110 -37.66 8.63 30.57
N ALA A 111 -36.39 8.40 30.20
CA ALA A 111 -35.99 7.95 28.87
C ALA A 111 -36.09 6.43 28.75
N ASN A 112 -36.41 5.95 27.56
CA ASN A 112 -36.46 4.54 27.22
C ASN A 112 -35.12 4.10 26.58
N PHE A 113 -34.53 3.03 27.10
CA PHE A 113 -33.25 2.48 26.63
C PHE A 113 -33.49 1.26 25.72
N LYS A 114 -33.00 1.32 24.49
CA LYS A 114 -33.13 0.24 23.51
C LYS A 114 -32.07 -0.84 23.76
N GLN A 115 -32.47 -1.90 24.47
CA GLN A 115 -31.61 -3.04 24.80
C GLN A 115 -31.88 -4.23 23.86
N PRO A 116 -30.86 -5.01 23.47
CA PRO A 116 -29.45 -4.97 23.91
C PRO A 116 -28.56 -3.98 23.15
N GLU A 117 -29.06 -3.32 22.10
CA GLU A 117 -28.24 -2.56 21.15
C GLU A 117 -27.48 -1.39 21.80
N LEU A 118 -28.09 -0.74 22.80
CA LEU A 118 -27.40 0.27 23.60
C LEU A 118 -26.16 -0.31 24.30
N ASN A 119 -26.28 -1.47 24.93
CA ASN A 119 -25.16 -2.09 25.63
C ASN A 119 -24.05 -2.51 24.68
N ASP A 120 -24.39 -3.00 23.48
CA ASP A 120 -23.42 -3.38 22.47
C ASP A 120 -22.61 -2.17 21.99
N LEU A 121 -23.28 -1.06 21.68
CA LEU A 121 -22.60 0.19 21.30
C LEU A 121 -21.70 0.72 22.43
N LEU A 122 -22.20 0.72 23.69
CA LEU A 122 -21.41 1.20 24.82
C LEU A 122 -20.17 0.33 25.04
N ARG A 123 -20.27 -0.99 24.83
CA ARG A 123 -19.13 -1.92 24.88
C ARG A 123 -18.12 -1.63 23.76
N GLU A 124 -18.57 -1.38 22.54
CA GLU A 124 -17.71 -1.00 21.42
C GLU A 124 -16.91 0.29 21.73
N LEU A 125 -17.60 1.35 22.17
CA LEU A 125 -16.97 2.63 22.53
C LEU A 125 -15.92 2.48 23.64
N ILE A 126 -16.15 1.61 24.60
CA ILE A 126 -15.23 1.39 25.72
C ILE A 126 -14.05 0.50 25.32
N ASN A 127 -14.31 -0.61 24.63
CA ASN A 127 -13.31 -1.62 24.27
C ASN A 127 -12.21 -1.04 23.37
N ASP A 128 -12.58 -0.18 22.44
CA ASP A 128 -11.67 0.25 21.38
C ASP A 128 -11.09 1.64 21.63
N VAL A 129 -11.75 2.45 22.46
CA VAL A 129 -11.56 3.91 22.39
C VAL A 129 -11.48 4.63 23.74
N ILE A 130 -12.44 4.44 24.65
CA ILE A 130 -12.58 5.32 25.84
C ILE A 130 -11.88 4.76 27.10
N ALA A 131 -12.08 3.47 27.39
CA ALA A 131 -11.46 2.82 28.53
C ALA A 131 -11.11 1.36 28.19
N PRO A 132 -10.21 1.15 27.20
CA PRO A 132 -9.87 -0.19 26.74
C PRO A 132 -9.18 -0.97 27.87
N ALA A 133 -9.52 -2.25 28.01
CA ALA A 133 -8.97 -3.13 29.05
C ALA A 133 -7.42 -3.20 29.02
N VAL A 134 -6.83 -3.01 27.84
CA VAL A 134 -5.37 -2.99 27.63
C VAL A 134 -4.70 -1.77 28.26
N VAL A 135 -5.41 -0.65 28.36
CA VAL A 135 -4.89 0.60 28.95
C VAL A 135 -5.28 0.71 30.42
N CYS A 136 -6.52 0.41 30.79
CA CYS A 136 -6.98 0.45 32.17
C CYS A 136 -8.05 -0.61 32.48
N ASN A 137 -7.61 -1.77 32.96
CA ASN A 137 -8.52 -2.87 33.31
C ASN A 137 -9.50 -2.52 34.43
N GLU A 138 -9.10 -1.68 35.41
CA GLU A 138 -9.99 -1.29 36.51
C GLU A 138 -11.19 -0.46 36.03
N ALA A 139 -10.94 0.54 35.19
CA ALA A 139 -11.99 1.34 34.55
C ALA A 139 -12.89 0.49 33.66
N TYR A 140 -12.30 -0.44 32.90
CA TYR A 140 -13.03 -1.39 32.06
C TYR A 140 -13.99 -2.28 32.88
N MET A 141 -13.51 -2.83 33.99
CA MET A 141 -14.33 -3.66 34.88
C MET A 141 -15.43 -2.85 35.58
N ALA A 142 -15.13 -1.61 35.98
CA ALA A 142 -16.12 -0.70 36.56
C ALA A 142 -17.23 -0.34 35.57
N PHE A 143 -16.89 -0.12 34.29
CA PHE A 143 -17.87 0.06 33.22
C PHE A 143 -18.77 -1.17 33.06
N ASN A 144 -18.19 -2.37 32.93
CA ASN A 144 -18.97 -3.60 32.77
C ASN A 144 -19.92 -3.80 33.97
N SER A 145 -19.46 -3.53 35.20
CA SER A 145 -20.30 -3.61 36.39
C SER A 145 -21.50 -2.66 36.36
N LEU A 146 -21.38 -1.47 35.76
CA LEU A 146 -22.47 -0.51 35.64
C LEU A 146 -23.50 -0.92 34.57
N ILE A 147 -23.04 -1.48 33.45
CA ILE A 147 -23.92 -1.91 32.36
C ILE A 147 -24.60 -3.24 32.66
N GLU A 148 -23.91 -4.15 33.35
CA GLU A 148 -24.43 -5.47 33.72
C GLU A 148 -25.42 -5.43 34.89
N SER A 149 -25.45 -4.34 35.67
CA SER A 149 -26.43 -4.20 36.75
C SER A 149 -27.87 -4.08 36.23
N GLY A 150 -28.06 -3.69 34.97
CA GLY A 150 -29.37 -3.49 34.33
C GLY A 150 -30.20 -2.35 34.94
N ASN A 151 -29.64 -1.62 35.92
CA ASN A 151 -30.29 -0.51 36.58
C ASN A 151 -30.21 0.76 35.70
N HIS A 152 -31.35 1.43 35.53
CA HIS A 152 -31.47 2.65 34.72
C HIS A 152 -30.48 3.73 35.15
N ASP A 153 -30.32 3.93 36.47
CA ASP A 153 -29.38 4.92 37.02
C ASP A 153 -27.92 4.55 36.73
N ASP A 154 -27.57 3.26 36.75
CA ASP A 154 -26.19 2.82 36.53
C ASP A 154 -25.79 2.86 35.05
N VAL A 155 -26.71 2.52 34.15
CA VAL A 155 -26.52 2.72 32.70
C VAL A 155 -26.43 4.23 32.39
N SER A 156 -27.22 5.07 33.07
CA SER A 156 -27.12 6.53 32.96
C SER A 156 -25.76 7.06 33.43
N LYS A 157 -25.21 6.51 34.53
CA LYS A 157 -23.84 6.82 34.98
C LYS A 157 -22.78 6.38 33.98
N ALA A 158 -22.94 5.21 33.35
CA ALA A 158 -22.00 4.74 32.34
C ALA A 158 -21.98 5.66 31.11
N ILE A 159 -23.14 6.11 30.64
CA ILE A 159 -23.25 7.12 29.58
C ILE A 159 -22.58 8.43 30.02
N ALA A 160 -22.84 8.89 31.25
CA ALA A 160 -22.21 10.10 31.79
C ALA A 160 -20.67 9.99 31.79
N ASN A 161 -20.13 8.87 32.26
CA ASN A 161 -18.69 8.62 32.32
C ASN A 161 -18.03 8.60 30.94
N ILE A 162 -18.72 8.07 29.92
CA ILE A 162 -18.27 8.12 28.51
C ILE A 162 -18.11 9.56 28.04
N PHE A 163 -19.09 10.42 28.31
CA PHE A 163 -18.99 11.83 27.94
C PHE A 163 -17.92 12.57 28.74
N ILE A 164 -17.83 12.34 30.06
CA ILE A 164 -16.77 12.91 30.92
C ILE A 164 -15.39 12.55 30.34
N CYS A 165 -15.17 11.26 30.05
CA CYS A 165 -13.93 10.77 29.48
C CYS A 165 -13.63 11.40 28.13
N ALA A 166 -14.58 11.40 27.19
CA ALA A 166 -14.40 12.01 25.87
C ALA A 166 -14.05 13.51 25.99
N MET A 167 -14.67 14.22 26.90
CA MET A 167 -14.47 15.66 27.09
C MET A 167 -13.11 15.99 27.72
N LEU A 168 -12.67 15.22 28.71
CA LEU A 168 -11.38 15.39 29.38
C LEU A 168 -10.22 14.83 28.54
N GLY A 169 -10.48 13.78 27.76
CA GLY A 169 -9.46 13.02 27.04
C GLY A 169 -9.19 13.48 25.61
N LEU A 170 -10.16 14.09 24.92
CA LEU A 170 -9.97 14.49 23.53
C LEU A 170 -9.15 15.78 23.42
N TYR A 171 -7.93 15.69 22.91
CA TYR A 171 -7.03 16.81 22.61
C TYR A 171 -6.73 16.90 21.12
N SER A 172 -6.72 18.12 20.59
CA SER A 172 -6.17 18.47 19.30
C SER A 172 -4.65 18.32 19.34
N ILE A 173 -4.11 17.37 18.57
CA ILE A 173 -2.67 17.16 18.38
C ILE A 173 -2.31 17.43 16.92
N LYS A 174 -1.18 18.11 16.71
CA LYS A 174 -0.56 18.28 15.41
C LYS A 174 0.23 17.02 15.08
N PHE A 175 -0.13 16.33 14.01
CA PHE A 175 0.65 15.20 13.49
C PHE A 175 1.44 15.63 12.25
N GLY A 176 2.76 15.39 12.27
CA GLY A 176 3.61 15.29 11.09
C GLY A 176 3.93 16.58 10.32
N ASP A 177 5.19 16.64 9.85
CA ASP A 177 5.76 17.75 9.09
C ASP A 177 5.18 17.85 7.68
N ARG A 178 4.43 18.95 7.44
CA ARG A 178 4.21 19.68 6.17
C ARG A 178 2.77 20.11 5.90
N ASN A 179 1.79 19.60 6.64
CA ASN A 179 0.44 20.16 6.64
C ASN A 179 -0.08 20.21 8.07
N GLU A 180 -0.49 21.39 8.52
CA GLU A 180 -0.98 21.66 9.89
C GLU A 180 -2.34 21.00 10.18
N LYS A 181 -2.47 19.69 9.98
CA LYS A 181 -3.69 18.92 10.25
C LYS A 181 -3.71 18.55 11.72
N TYR A 182 -4.73 19.04 12.40
CA TYR A 182 -4.98 18.77 13.81
C TYR A 182 -6.09 17.73 13.96
N HIS A 183 -5.74 16.56 14.47
CA HIS A 183 -6.72 15.52 14.79
C HIS A 183 -7.03 15.52 16.29
N ARG A 184 -8.29 15.25 16.64
CA ARG A 184 -8.65 14.93 18.02
C ARG A 184 -8.13 13.53 18.34
N VAL A 185 -7.27 13.44 19.33
CA VAL A 185 -6.72 12.22 19.88
C VAL A 185 -7.21 12.09 21.30
N TYR A 186 -7.61 10.88 21.65
CA TYR A 186 -7.96 10.54 23.01
C TYR A 186 -6.67 10.26 23.79
N LEU A 187 -6.35 11.14 24.75
CA LEU A 187 -5.10 11.15 25.52
C LEU A 187 -5.30 10.89 27.01
N LEU A 188 -6.50 10.50 27.43
CA LEU A 188 -6.73 10.20 28.84
C LEU A 188 -5.91 8.96 29.20
N ASN A 189 -4.97 9.09 30.14
CA ASN A 189 -4.15 7.99 30.62
C ASN A 189 -4.92 7.12 31.63
N ASP A 190 -4.30 6.04 32.11
CA ASP A 190 -4.94 5.10 33.04
C ASP A 190 -5.43 5.80 34.32
N ILE A 191 -4.67 6.77 34.84
CA ILE A 191 -5.03 7.58 36.02
C ILE A 191 -6.30 8.36 35.75
N GLY A 192 -6.35 9.11 34.65
CA GLY A 192 -7.52 9.90 34.26
C GLY A 192 -8.77 9.03 34.08
N MET A 193 -8.61 7.83 33.50
CA MET A 193 -9.71 6.86 33.40
C MET A 193 -10.16 6.37 34.79
N LYS A 194 -9.23 5.97 35.66
CA LYS A 194 -9.55 5.52 37.02
C LYS A 194 -10.21 6.60 37.85
N TYR A 195 -9.91 7.87 37.62
CA TYR A 195 -10.60 8.97 38.29
C TYR A 195 -12.08 9.03 37.93
N VAL A 196 -12.42 8.86 36.65
CA VAL A 196 -13.81 8.90 36.19
C VAL A 196 -14.57 7.63 36.58
N TRP A 197 -13.97 6.47 36.38
CA TRP A 197 -14.64 5.18 36.50
C TRP A 197 -14.56 4.56 37.90
N THR A 198 -13.48 4.83 38.63
CA THR A 198 -13.21 4.27 39.96
C THR A 198 -12.73 5.33 40.96
N PRO A 199 -13.44 6.47 41.13
CA PRO A 199 -12.96 7.59 41.95
C PRO A 199 -12.67 7.21 43.41
N HIS A 200 -13.39 6.22 43.94
CA HIS A 200 -13.21 5.70 45.30
C HIS A 200 -11.85 4.99 45.52
N LEU A 201 -11.16 4.57 44.45
CA LEU A 201 -9.83 3.97 44.53
C LEU A 201 -8.71 5.01 44.52
N MET A 202 -9.00 6.28 44.22
CA MET A 202 -8.00 7.33 43.98
C MET A 202 -7.65 8.10 45.26
N GLN A 203 -6.95 7.45 46.18
CA GLN A 203 -6.43 8.08 47.42
C GLN A 203 -5.22 9.00 47.14
N ASP A 204 -4.90 9.94 48.05
CA ASP A 204 -3.78 10.92 47.93
C ASP A 204 -2.46 10.27 47.63
N ASN A 205 -2.29 9.11 48.24
CA ASN A 205 -1.08 8.33 48.13
C ASN A 205 -1.01 7.64 46.77
N TYR A 206 -2.10 7.07 46.27
CA TYR A 206 -2.10 6.39 44.96
C TYR A 206 -1.61 7.33 43.84
N VAL A 207 -2.09 8.57 43.83
CA VAL A 207 -1.77 9.56 42.77
C VAL A 207 -0.30 9.99 42.81
N LYS A 208 0.25 10.28 44.00
CA LYS A 208 1.67 10.62 44.16
C LYS A 208 2.62 9.52 43.68
N LEU A 209 2.23 8.26 43.81
CA LEU A 209 3.02 7.14 43.28
C LEU A 209 2.93 7.05 41.75
N GLN A 210 1.78 7.41 41.18
CA GLN A 210 1.60 7.47 39.73
C GLN A 210 2.36 8.65 39.10
N ASP A 211 2.48 9.77 39.81
CA ASP A 211 3.34 10.89 39.40
C ASP A 211 4.81 10.43 39.31
N ALA A 212 5.29 9.68 40.31
CA ALA A 212 6.63 9.10 40.29
C ALA A 212 6.85 8.13 39.11
N LEU A 213 5.84 7.31 38.77
CA LEU A 213 5.85 6.44 37.60
C LEU A 213 5.93 7.25 36.29
N TYR A 214 5.12 8.30 36.18
CA TYR A 214 5.09 9.18 35.02
C TYR A 214 6.44 9.88 34.82
N SER A 215 7.01 10.43 35.88
CA SER A 215 8.36 11.01 35.91
C SER A 215 9.41 10.03 35.37
N TYR A 216 9.34 8.76 35.78
CA TYR A 216 10.26 7.72 35.30
C TYR A 216 10.10 7.45 33.80
N THR A 217 8.85 7.32 33.33
CA THR A 217 8.58 7.06 31.90
C THR A 217 9.00 8.21 30.97
N ASN A 218 9.00 9.46 31.46
CA ASN A 218 9.43 10.63 30.70
C ASN A 218 10.93 10.93 30.80
N GLY A 219 11.69 10.09 31.50
CA GLY A 219 13.13 10.30 31.70
C GLY A 219 13.51 11.36 32.74
N ALA A 220 12.55 11.84 33.53
CA ALA A 220 12.77 12.70 34.69
C ALA A 220 13.14 11.83 35.91
N TYR A 221 14.26 11.11 35.82
CA TYR A 221 14.67 10.08 36.79
C TYR A 221 14.93 10.62 38.20
N GLU A 222 15.39 11.87 38.31
CA GLU A 222 15.59 12.57 39.58
C GLU A 222 14.27 12.81 40.31
N SER A 223 13.27 13.35 39.60
CA SER A 223 11.90 13.54 40.12
C SER A 223 11.26 12.20 40.48
N ALA A 224 11.40 11.20 39.60
CA ALA A 224 10.85 9.86 39.83
C ALA A 224 11.42 9.21 41.10
N TYR A 225 12.74 9.34 41.31
CA TYR A 225 13.41 8.83 42.50
C TYR A 225 12.92 9.53 43.76
N THR A 226 12.91 10.87 43.74
CA THR A 226 12.49 11.70 44.88
C THR A 226 11.04 11.44 45.27
N GLU A 227 10.14 11.41 44.29
CA GLU A 227 8.71 11.21 44.50
C GLU A 227 8.42 9.80 45.02
N ALA A 228 9.09 8.77 44.49
CA ALA A 228 8.97 7.40 44.98
C ALA A 228 9.52 7.24 46.42
N ALA A 229 10.65 7.90 46.73
CA ALA A 229 11.26 7.90 48.06
C ALA A 229 10.36 8.59 49.11
N ALA A 230 9.90 9.80 48.80
CA ALA A 230 8.99 10.56 49.64
C ALA A 230 7.65 9.81 49.84
N TRP A 231 7.16 9.15 48.79
CA TRP A 231 5.96 8.34 48.87
C TRP A 231 6.13 7.14 49.81
N LEU A 232 7.23 6.38 49.66
CA LEU A 232 7.52 5.22 50.51
C LEU A 232 7.64 5.60 51.99
N ALA A 233 8.20 6.78 52.26
CA ALA A 233 8.30 7.28 53.61
C ALA A 233 6.98 7.69 54.25
N ALA A 234 6.15 8.41 53.49
CA ALA A 234 4.87 8.88 54.00
C ALA A 234 3.85 7.73 54.15
N ASN A 235 3.92 6.73 53.26
CA ASN A 235 2.82 5.79 53.03
C ASN A 235 3.23 4.32 53.08
N GLY A 236 4.52 4.00 53.18
CA GLY A 236 5.05 2.65 53.05
C GLY A 236 4.51 1.65 54.08
N SER A 237 4.18 2.08 55.30
CA SER A 237 3.64 1.17 56.34
C SER A 237 2.15 0.85 56.18
N ASN A 238 1.40 1.71 55.47
CA ASN A 238 -0.08 1.67 55.41
C ASN A 238 -0.62 1.41 53.99
N SER A 239 0.25 1.21 53.00
CA SER A 239 -0.09 1.01 51.59
C SER A 239 -0.07 -0.47 51.18
N SER A 240 -0.63 -0.79 50.01
CA SER A 240 -0.63 -2.16 49.50
C SER A 240 0.79 -2.64 49.16
N LYS A 241 1.04 -3.96 49.28
CA LYS A 241 2.33 -4.56 48.88
C LYS A 241 2.70 -4.27 47.42
N LYS A 242 1.69 -4.14 46.54
CA LYS A 242 1.85 -3.82 45.12
C LYS A 242 2.36 -2.39 44.91
N ASP A 243 1.81 -1.44 45.65
CA ASP A 243 2.23 -0.03 45.57
C ASP A 243 3.65 0.15 46.15
N GLN A 244 3.93 -0.51 47.27
CA GLN A 244 5.28 -0.57 47.84
C GLN A 244 6.29 -1.17 46.86
N ALA A 245 5.95 -2.31 46.24
CA ALA A 245 6.80 -2.95 45.23
C ALA A 245 7.07 -2.02 44.03
N THR A 246 6.06 -1.26 43.61
CA THR A 246 6.17 -0.33 42.48
C THR A 246 7.09 0.85 42.80
N ALA A 247 6.97 1.44 44.00
CA ALA A 247 7.85 2.51 44.45
C ALA A 247 9.29 2.02 44.63
N ILE A 248 9.48 0.83 45.22
CA ILE A 248 10.80 0.21 45.40
C ILE A 248 11.43 -0.14 44.05
N ARG A 249 10.63 -0.62 43.08
CA ARG A 249 11.10 -0.86 41.70
C ARG A 249 11.64 0.42 41.09
N LEU A 250 10.92 1.55 41.21
CA LEU A 250 11.36 2.84 40.65
C LEU A 250 12.72 3.25 41.20
N LEU A 251 12.88 3.20 42.52
CA LEU A 251 14.17 3.48 43.17
C LEU A 251 15.27 2.55 42.65
N GLY A 252 15.00 1.24 42.59
CA GLY A 252 15.95 0.23 42.12
C GLY A 252 16.34 0.44 40.65
N ALA A 253 15.38 0.73 39.77
CA ALA A 253 15.63 0.93 38.35
C ALA A 253 16.41 2.23 38.08
N CYS A 254 16.10 3.32 38.78
CA CYS A 254 16.88 4.57 38.72
C CYS A 254 18.34 4.35 39.14
N LEU A 255 18.58 3.58 40.21
CA LEU A 255 19.94 3.28 40.67
C LEU A 255 20.72 2.36 39.71
N VAL A 256 20.06 1.41 39.07
CA VAL A 256 20.72 0.47 38.14
C VAL A 256 21.05 1.12 36.79
N ARG A 257 20.14 1.95 36.26
CA ARG A 257 20.27 2.47 34.89
C ARG A 257 20.71 3.93 34.80
N HIS A 258 20.51 4.72 35.85
CA HIS A 258 20.60 6.19 35.80
C HIS A 258 21.20 6.80 37.07
N SER A 259 22.13 6.10 37.74
CA SER A 259 22.73 6.55 39.01
C SER A 259 23.38 7.92 38.89
N GLU A 260 23.98 8.23 37.74
CA GLU A 260 24.61 9.51 37.45
C GLU A 260 23.64 10.70 37.45
N LYS A 261 22.34 10.44 37.25
CA LYS A 261 21.30 11.48 37.21
C LYS A 261 20.62 11.69 38.57
N CYS A 262 20.85 10.80 39.54
CA CYS A 262 20.19 10.85 40.85
C CYS A 262 21.17 11.10 42.01
N GLU A 263 22.45 11.32 41.72
CA GLU A 263 23.55 11.37 42.69
C GLU A 263 23.30 12.29 43.90
N ASN A 264 22.83 13.52 43.65
CA ASN A 264 22.62 14.52 44.72
C ASN A 264 21.47 14.14 45.67
N ILE A 265 20.44 13.46 45.16
CA ILE A 265 19.23 13.13 45.94
C ILE A 265 19.40 11.82 46.69
N ILE A 266 20.14 10.86 46.11
CA ILE A 266 20.49 9.60 46.80
C ILE A 266 21.17 9.89 48.14
N GLN A 267 22.03 10.92 48.20
CA GLN A 267 22.70 11.33 49.43
C GLN A 267 21.74 11.99 50.43
N ALA A 268 20.78 12.79 49.96
CA ALA A 268 19.84 13.51 50.82
C ALA A 268 18.85 12.56 51.53
N ASP A 269 18.39 11.51 50.86
CA ASP A 269 17.35 10.60 51.36
C ASP A 269 17.91 9.32 52.03
N ARG A 270 19.25 9.20 52.10
CA ARG A 270 19.98 7.98 52.48
C ARG A 270 19.59 7.40 53.84
N GLU A 271 19.64 8.20 54.90
CA GLU A 271 19.36 7.72 56.28
C GLU A 271 17.92 7.23 56.44
N MET A 272 16.99 7.93 55.80
CA MET A 272 15.56 7.67 55.84
C MET A 272 15.21 6.39 55.09
N LEU A 273 15.73 6.22 53.88
CA LEU A 273 15.49 5.04 53.05
C LEU A 273 16.22 3.80 53.58
N ASN A 274 17.44 3.92 54.12
CA ASN A 274 18.14 2.79 54.75
C ASN A 274 17.33 2.18 55.89
N LYS A 275 16.67 3.03 56.70
CA LYS A 275 15.82 2.61 57.82
C LYS A 275 14.52 1.94 57.37
N LEU A 276 13.92 2.43 56.27
CA LEU A 276 12.65 1.92 55.73
C LEU A 276 12.83 0.65 54.89
N LEU A 277 13.91 0.58 54.11
CA LEU A 277 14.09 -0.43 53.09
C LEU A 277 15.06 -1.55 53.51
N THR A 278 15.77 -1.42 54.63
CA THR A 278 16.76 -2.41 55.11
C THR A 278 17.74 -2.81 54.00
N VAL A 279 18.09 -1.87 53.13
CA VAL A 279 19.07 -1.98 52.05
C VAL A 279 20.05 -0.82 52.24
N GLU A 280 21.35 -1.10 52.25
CA GLU A 280 22.37 -0.05 52.37
C GLU A 280 22.49 0.72 51.06
N LEU A 281 22.18 2.02 51.09
CA LEU A 281 22.39 2.96 49.99
C LEU A 281 23.81 3.58 50.06
N PRO A 282 24.41 3.86 48.88
CA PRO A 282 25.82 4.25 48.74
C PRO A 282 26.19 5.61 49.36
N ASP A 283 27.44 5.76 49.81
CA ASP A 283 28.00 7.00 50.36
C ASP A 283 29.01 7.63 49.39
N LYS A 284 28.93 8.94 49.20
CA LYS A 284 29.92 9.68 48.41
C LYS A 284 30.78 10.53 49.34
N ASN A 285 31.86 9.93 49.82
CA ASN A 285 32.90 10.56 50.62
C ASN A 285 33.93 11.24 49.69
N GLU A 286 34.77 12.15 50.20
CA GLU A 286 35.84 12.80 49.42
C GLU A 286 36.83 11.82 48.76
N ASN A 287 36.86 10.55 49.21
CA ASN A 287 37.74 9.49 48.70
C ASN A 287 37.04 8.51 47.72
N THR A 288 35.74 8.65 47.46
CA THR A 288 34.98 7.71 46.62
C THR A 288 35.02 8.14 45.15
N THR A 289 35.62 7.32 44.28
CA THR A 289 35.61 7.60 42.83
C THR A 289 34.21 7.47 42.24
N ALA A 290 33.88 8.23 41.19
CA ALA A 290 32.59 8.14 40.51
C ALA A 290 32.25 6.71 40.03
N LYS A 291 33.29 5.94 39.66
CA LYS A 291 33.13 4.53 39.26
C LYS A 291 32.73 3.65 40.44
N ALA A 292 33.40 3.79 41.59
CA ALA A 292 33.06 3.04 42.80
C ALA A 292 31.64 3.39 43.29
N PHE A 293 31.28 4.68 43.26
CA PHE A 293 29.94 5.13 43.62
C PHE A 293 28.85 4.55 42.71
N ASN A 294 29.08 4.47 41.39
CA ASN A 294 28.15 3.84 40.45
C ASN A 294 28.04 2.32 40.66
N GLU A 295 29.12 1.63 41.00
CA GLU A 295 29.11 0.19 41.30
C GLU A 295 28.31 -0.11 42.59
N GLU A 296 28.43 0.74 43.61
CA GLU A 296 27.62 0.66 44.83
C GLU A 296 26.15 0.98 44.55
N CYS A 297 25.85 2.05 43.78
CA CYS A 297 24.49 2.37 43.33
C CYS A 297 23.85 1.18 42.61
N HIS A 298 24.57 0.57 41.66
CA HIS A 298 24.10 -0.59 40.93
C HIS A 298 23.79 -1.76 41.87
N THR A 299 24.68 -2.05 42.83
CA THR A 299 24.48 -3.13 43.82
C THR A 299 23.25 -2.89 44.70
N SER A 300 23.09 -1.68 45.24
CA SER A 300 21.92 -1.31 46.04
C SER A 300 20.65 -1.34 45.20
N GLY A 301 20.72 -0.89 43.94
CA GLY A 301 19.61 -0.94 42.98
C GLY A 301 19.14 -2.36 42.70
N ILE A 302 20.05 -3.31 42.47
CA ILE A 302 19.73 -4.73 42.31
C ILE A 302 19.05 -5.30 43.57
N ASN A 303 19.49 -4.90 44.77
CA ASN A 303 18.85 -5.34 46.02
C ASN A 303 17.43 -4.78 46.20
N LEU A 304 17.19 -3.53 45.79
CA LEU A 304 15.85 -2.96 45.75
C LEU A 304 14.96 -3.69 44.73
N LEU A 305 15.47 -4.00 43.53
CA LEU A 305 14.71 -4.76 42.54
C LEU A 305 14.32 -6.15 43.03
N LYS A 306 15.21 -6.85 43.76
CA LYS A 306 14.87 -8.12 44.44
C LYS A 306 13.73 -7.92 45.43
N LYS A 307 13.83 -6.90 46.30
CA LYS A 307 12.81 -6.58 47.29
C LYS A 307 11.46 -6.23 46.64
N ALA A 308 11.48 -5.52 45.53
CA ALA A 308 10.28 -5.22 44.75
C ALA A 308 9.60 -6.51 44.24
N VAL A 309 10.39 -7.43 43.67
CA VAL A 309 9.89 -8.73 43.18
C VAL A 309 9.40 -9.65 44.30
N GLU A 310 10.02 -9.59 45.49
CA GLU A 310 9.57 -10.33 46.68
C GLU A 310 8.21 -9.83 47.19
N LEU A 311 7.95 -8.53 47.06
CA LEU A 311 6.67 -7.92 47.43
C LEU A 311 5.59 -8.15 46.38
N ASP A 312 5.96 -8.12 45.10
CA ASP A 312 5.06 -8.35 43.97
C ASP A 312 5.82 -8.98 42.78
N VAL A 313 5.52 -10.26 42.51
CA VAL A 313 6.17 -11.01 41.43
C VAL A 313 5.84 -10.47 40.03
N TYR A 314 4.76 -9.68 39.90
CA TYR A 314 4.28 -9.12 38.63
C TYR A 314 5.00 -7.83 38.20
N GLN A 315 6.05 -7.40 38.91
CA GLN A 315 6.90 -6.26 38.56
C GLN A 315 7.77 -6.59 37.33
N SER A 316 7.18 -6.52 36.15
CA SER A 316 7.74 -7.08 34.91
C SER A 316 9.07 -6.47 34.47
N GLU A 317 9.25 -5.15 34.63
CA GLU A 317 10.54 -4.50 34.37
C GLU A 317 11.61 -4.86 35.42
N ALA A 318 11.22 -5.03 36.69
CA ALA A 318 12.16 -5.47 37.74
C ALA A 318 12.66 -6.89 37.45
N GLN A 319 11.73 -7.78 37.04
CA GLN A 319 12.06 -9.12 36.59
C GLN A 319 13.02 -9.09 35.38
N PHE A 320 12.77 -8.23 34.39
CA PHE A 320 13.66 -8.13 33.23
C PHE A 320 15.05 -7.57 33.58
N LEU A 321 15.12 -6.56 34.43
CA LEU A 321 16.40 -6.02 34.92
C LEU A 321 17.22 -7.06 35.70
N LEU A 322 16.56 -7.86 36.55
CA LEU A 322 17.21 -8.98 37.23
C LEU A 322 17.65 -10.07 36.26
N TYR A 323 16.91 -10.32 35.17
CA TYR A 323 17.36 -11.18 34.08
C TYR A 323 18.66 -10.65 33.46
N GLU A 324 18.72 -9.36 33.09
CA GLU A 324 19.92 -8.75 32.50
C GLU A 324 21.14 -8.88 33.42
N GLU A 325 20.95 -8.75 34.73
CA GLU A 325 22.01 -8.90 35.74
C GLU A 325 22.50 -10.36 35.88
N TYR A 326 21.61 -11.34 35.78
CA TYR A 326 21.96 -12.75 35.98
C TYR A 326 22.29 -13.51 34.70
N LYS A 327 21.96 -13.01 33.50
CA LYS A 327 22.08 -13.78 32.25
C LYS A 327 23.51 -14.26 31.99
N GLU A 328 24.52 -13.50 32.40
CA GLU A 328 25.94 -13.85 32.28
C GLU A 328 26.51 -14.55 33.53
N LYS A 329 25.77 -14.59 34.65
CA LYS A 329 26.25 -15.07 35.96
C LYS A 329 25.64 -16.42 36.35
N ILE A 330 24.31 -16.55 36.27
CA ILE A 330 23.54 -17.71 36.75
C ILE A 330 22.33 -17.95 35.82
N SER A 331 22.53 -18.74 34.76
CA SER A 331 21.53 -18.97 33.68
C SER A 331 20.15 -19.43 34.17
N LYS A 332 20.08 -20.38 35.12
CA LYS A 332 18.81 -20.88 35.66
C LYS A 332 18.00 -19.80 36.39
N LYS A 333 18.69 -18.93 37.14
CA LYS A 333 18.08 -17.82 37.87
C LYS A 333 17.62 -16.73 36.90
N ALA A 334 18.45 -16.41 35.90
CA ALA A 334 18.12 -15.47 34.84
C ALA A 334 16.82 -15.88 34.10
N TYR A 335 16.73 -17.14 33.63
CA TYR A 335 15.53 -17.60 32.91
C TYR A 335 14.27 -17.65 33.76
N THR A 336 14.40 -17.80 35.08
CA THR A 336 13.25 -17.69 35.98
C THR A 336 12.69 -16.26 35.93
N HIS A 337 13.55 -15.25 36.02
CA HIS A 337 13.13 -13.85 35.94
C HIS A 337 12.59 -13.48 34.55
N LEU A 338 13.26 -13.91 33.47
CA LEU A 338 12.80 -13.68 32.10
C LEU A 338 11.41 -14.28 31.84
N ARG A 339 11.15 -15.49 32.37
CA ARG A 339 9.85 -16.14 32.27
C ARG A 339 8.73 -15.32 32.94
N HIS A 340 8.96 -14.79 34.13
CA HIS A 340 7.95 -13.97 34.82
C HIS A 340 7.70 -12.67 34.04
N ALA A 341 8.74 -12.01 33.53
CA ALA A 341 8.60 -10.83 32.69
C ALA A 341 7.81 -11.14 31.39
N PHE A 342 8.08 -12.30 30.77
CA PHE A 342 7.35 -12.79 29.60
C PHE A 342 5.86 -13.04 29.90
N GLN A 343 5.54 -13.67 31.04
CA GLN A 343 4.15 -13.90 31.47
C GLN A 343 3.37 -12.58 31.59
N CYS A 344 4.01 -11.54 32.13
CA CYS A 344 3.47 -10.18 32.20
C CYS A 344 3.43 -9.44 30.85
N THR A 345 3.89 -10.06 29.75
CA THR A 345 3.88 -9.46 28.41
C THR A 345 4.77 -8.22 28.31
N TYR A 346 5.85 -8.16 29.09
CA TYR A 346 6.84 -7.10 28.96
C TYR A 346 7.53 -7.20 27.61
N VAL A 347 7.42 -6.16 26.78
CA VAL A 347 7.82 -6.19 25.36
C VAL A 347 9.25 -6.69 25.16
N LYS A 348 10.21 -6.14 25.93
CA LYS A 348 11.62 -6.57 25.85
C LYS A 348 11.81 -8.04 26.20
N ALA A 349 11.04 -8.56 27.17
CA ALA A 349 11.08 -9.98 27.51
C ALA A 349 10.50 -10.85 26.39
N VAL A 350 9.43 -10.41 25.72
CA VAL A 350 8.85 -11.12 24.58
C VAL A 350 9.87 -11.22 23.43
N PHE A 351 10.58 -10.15 23.12
CA PHE A 351 11.62 -10.15 22.09
C PHE A 351 12.78 -11.05 22.44
N GLU A 352 13.32 -10.93 23.66
CA GLU A 352 14.42 -11.79 24.13
C GLU A 352 14.05 -13.28 24.06
N VAL A 353 12.85 -13.64 24.52
CA VAL A 353 12.39 -15.04 24.47
C VAL A 353 12.23 -15.53 23.02
N ALA A 354 11.76 -14.68 22.10
CA ALA A 354 11.68 -15.01 20.69
C ALA A 354 13.07 -15.21 20.07
N GLU A 355 14.03 -14.32 20.34
CA GLU A 355 15.41 -14.46 19.86
C GLU A 355 16.09 -15.72 20.41
N LEU A 356 15.93 -16.02 21.69
CA LEU A 356 16.42 -17.26 22.29
C LEU A 356 15.82 -18.49 21.59
N TYR A 357 14.51 -18.47 21.31
CA TYR A 357 13.84 -19.56 20.60
C TYR A 357 14.35 -19.75 19.17
N ILE A 358 14.55 -18.65 18.43
CA ILE A 358 15.15 -18.65 17.08
C ILE A 358 16.56 -19.24 17.12
N ASN A 359 17.34 -18.90 18.14
CA ASN A 359 18.70 -19.43 18.37
C ASN A 359 18.72 -20.81 19.02
N GLN A 360 17.60 -21.55 19.02
CA GLN A 360 17.47 -22.91 19.56
C GLN A 360 17.70 -23.02 21.08
N GLN A 361 17.60 -21.93 21.82
CA GLN A 361 17.69 -21.87 23.28
C GLN A 361 16.27 -21.80 23.88
N GLN A 362 15.69 -22.97 24.18
CA GLN A 362 14.33 -23.04 24.71
C GLN A 362 14.27 -22.74 26.20
N ILE A 363 13.32 -21.89 26.59
CA ILE A 363 12.95 -21.68 27.98
C ILE A 363 11.85 -22.67 28.35
N LYS A 364 12.08 -23.42 29.43
CA LYS A 364 11.13 -24.41 29.94
C LYS A 364 9.74 -23.77 30.17
N GLU A 365 8.68 -24.46 29.75
CA GLU A 365 7.27 -24.06 29.91
C GLU A 365 6.79 -22.86 29.09
N ILE A 366 7.59 -22.37 28.12
CA ILE A 366 7.14 -21.42 27.10
C ILE A 366 7.13 -22.11 25.74
N THR A 367 5.99 -22.13 25.06
CA THR A 367 5.86 -22.73 23.73
C THR A 367 6.02 -21.68 22.63
N LYS A 368 6.36 -22.13 21.41
CA LYS A 368 6.37 -21.30 20.20
C LYS A 368 5.06 -20.53 19.99
N ASN A 369 3.92 -21.19 20.26
CA ASN A 369 2.59 -20.58 20.10
C ASN A 369 2.35 -19.45 21.10
N ASP A 370 2.86 -19.58 22.33
CA ASP A 370 2.78 -18.52 23.35
C ASP A 370 3.55 -17.26 22.90
N ILE A 371 4.71 -17.46 22.28
CA ILE A 371 5.54 -16.37 21.75
C ILE A 371 4.81 -15.68 20.59
N ILE A 372 4.33 -16.45 19.60
CA ILE A 372 3.58 -15.91 18.46
C ILE A 372 2.34 -15.14 18.91
N LYS A 373 1.60 -15.66 19.90
CA LYS A 373 0.41 -14.99 20.45
C LYS A 373 0.76 -13.62 21.05
N LYS A 374 1.86 -13.51 21.80
CA LYS A 374 2.29 -12.24 22.40
C LYS A 374 2.84 -11.26 21.37
N LEU A 375 3.61 -11.74 20.38
CA LEU A 375 4.06 -10.91 19.25
C LEU A 375 2.89 -10.35 18.46
N SER A 376 1.88 -11.17 18.16
CA SER A 376 0.64 -10.72 17.52
C SER A 376 -0.11 -9.68 18.35
N GLY A 377 -0.16 -9.83 19.68
CA GLY A 377 -0.74 -8.80 20.57
C GLY A 377 0.00 -7.47 20.52
N ILE A 378 1.33 -7.47 20.39
CA ILE A 378 2.15 -6.26 20.21
C ILE A 378 1.81 -5.60 18.86
N ILE A 379 1.72 -6.39 17.79
CA ILE A 379 1.40 -5.90 16.45
C ILE A 379 -0.02 -5.30 16.39
N SER A 380 -1.01 -5.98 16.96
CA SER A 380 -2.41 -5.50 16.99
C SER A 380 -2.60 -4.25 17.85
N SER A 381 -1.74 -4.01 18.85
CA SER A 381 -1.76 -2.80 19.68
C SER A 381 -0.89 -1.67 19.14
N GLY A 382 -0.46 -1.74 17.87
CA GLY A 382 0.53 -0.84 17.26
C GLY A 382 0.24 0.65 17.39
N GLN A 383 -1.03 1.08 17.43
CA GLN A 383 -1.40 2.49 17.64
C GLN A 383 -0.94 3.09 18.98
N TYR A 384 -0.59 2.24 19.95
CA TYR A 384 -0.12 2.61 21.29
C TYR A 384 1.36 2.23 21.52
N ARG A 385 2.09 1.88 20.45
CA ARG A 385 3.47 1.38 20.51
C ARG A 385 4.39 2.22 19.63
N SER A 386 5.69 2.09 19.85
CA SER A 386 6.67 2.68 18.95
C SER A 386 6.78 1.87 17.65
N ASP A 387 7.07 2.54 16.53
CA ASP A 387 7.30 1.88 15.24
C ASP A 387 8.41 0.83 15.34
N PHE A 388 9.43 1.09 16.17
CA PHE A 388 10.49 0.14 16.46
C PHE A 388 9.94 -1.17 17.03
N GLU A 389 9.14 -1.13 18.10
CA GLU A 389 8.58 -2.32 18.74
C GLU A 389 7.69 -3.13 17.79
N VAL A 390 6.89 -2.46 16.97
CA VAL A 390 6.03 -3.13 15.99
C VAL A 390 6.89 -3.79 14.89
N SER A 391 7.91 -3.09 14.40
CA SER A 391 8.80 -3.61 13.34
C SER A 391 9.62 -4.83 13.81
N GLU A 392 10.11 -4.81 15.05
CA GLU A 392 10.84 -5.93 15.67
C GLU A 392 9.90 -7.12 15.88
N ALA A 393 8.67 -6.88 16.34
CA ALA A 393 7.67 -7.94 16.54
C ALA A 393 7.30 -8.64 15.22
N LEU A 394 7.14 -7.88 14.13
CA LEU A 394 6.89 -8.41 12.79
C LEU A 394 8.06 -9.30 12.33
N TYR A 395 9.30 -8.81 12.46
CA TYR A 395 10.49 -9.56 12.07
C TYR A 395 10.67 -10.85 12.88
N LEU A 396 10.50 -10.80 14.20
CA LEU A 396 10.62 -12.00 15.04
C LEU A 396 9.50 -13.01 14.78
N ARG A 397 8.28 -12.53 14.48
CA ARG A 397 7.15 -13.41 14.16
C ARG A 397 7.37 -14.13 12.83
N SER A 398 7.91 -13.48 11.81
CA SER A 398 8.21 -14.14 10.53
C SER A 398 9.25 -15.26 10.72
N LYS A 399 10.32 -15.00 11.48
CA LYS A 399 11.35 -16.01 11.79
C LYS A 399 10.83 -17.21 12.56
N LEU A 400 9.84 -16.98 13.43
CA LEU A 400 9.18 -18.07 14.13
C LEU A 400 8.13 -18.75 13.26
N ASN A 401 7.41 -18.06 12.38
CA ASN A 401 6.34 -18.62 11.57
C ASN A 401 6.55 -18.38 10.06
N PRO A 402 7.36 -19.20 9.38
CA PRO A 402 7.72 -19.02 7.97
C PRO A 402 6.52 -19.12 7.00
N SER A 403 5.36 -19.62 7.41
CA SER A 403 4.17 -19.63 6.56
C SER A 403 3.52 -18.25 6.36
N ASN A 404 3.90 -17.23 7.16
CA ASN A 404 3.49 -15.83 6.98
C ASN A 404 4.67 -14.93 6.51
N ASP A 405 5.74 -15.51 5.95
CA ASP A 405 7.07 -14.88 5.80
C ASP A 405 7.06 -13.55 5.02
N GLU A 406 6.42 -13.52 3.85
CA GLU A 406 6.63 -12.42 2.91
C GLU A 406 5.98 -11.10 3.36
N ASN A 407 4.78 -11.15 3.94
CA ASN A 407 4.06 -9.94 4.36
C ASN A 407 4.70 -9.32 5.62
N ASP A 408 5.07 -10.14 6.61
CA ASP A 408 5.65 -9.65 7.86
C ASP A 408 7.07 -9.10 7.68
N ILE A 409 7.94 -9.78 6.90
CA ILE A 409 9.30 -9.28 6.61
C ILE A 409 9.24 -8.00 5.78
N SER A 410 8.39 -7.96 4.74
CA SER A 410 8.23 -6.77 3.89
C SER A 410 7.73 -5.58 4.70
N LYS A 411 6.74 -5.78 5.58
CA LYS A 411 6.21 -4.75 6.48
C LYS A 411 7.23 -4.30 7.52
N ALA A 412 8.00 -5.21 8.11
CA ALA A 412 9.10 -4.84 9.01
C ALA A 412 10.16 -3.99 8.28
N ALA A 413 10.51 -4.38 7.05
CA ALA A 413 11.47 -3.65 6.23
C ALA A 413 10.99 -2.25 5.86
N SER A 414 9.70 -2.08 5.51
CA SER A 414 9.11 -0.77 5.20
C SER A 414 9.00 0.15 6.44
N MET A 415 8.86 -0.43 7.63
CA MET A 415 8.95 0.28 8.92
C MET A 415 10.41 0.57 9.36
N GLY A 416 11.40 0.21 8.54
CA GLY A 416 12.81 0.56 8.77
C GLY A 416 13.64 -0.50 9.51
N HIS A 417 13.12 -1.70 9.73
CA HIS A 417 13.87 -2.77 10.39
C HIS A 417 15.10 -3.21 9.56
N GLU A 418 16.29 -3.22 10.16
CA GLU A 418 17.55 -3.36 9.42
C GLU A 418 17.80 -4.78 8.88
N LYS A 419 17.66 -5.82 9.72
CA LYS A 419 17.92 -7.22 9.30
C LYS A 419 16.96 -7.66 8.20
N ALA A 420 15.66 -7.37 8.36
CA ALA A 420 14.62 -7.54 7.35
C ALA A 420 15.01 -6.93 5.99
N ARG A 421 15.49 -5.68 5.96
CA ARG A 421 15.97 -5.02 4.72
C ARG A 421 17.17 -5.74 4.11
N GLN A 422 18.12 -6.18 4.93
CA GLN A 422 19.31 -6.89 4.46
C GLN A 422 18.98 -8.25 3.87
N GLU A 423 18.06 -9.00 4.48
CA GLU A 423 17.61 -10.31 3.98
C GLU A 423 16.86 -10.18 2.66
N MET A 424 15.88 -9.27 2.58
CA MET A 424 15.17 -8.94 1.33
C MET A 424 16.14 -8.56 0.21
N SER A 425 17.15 -7.74 0.51
CA SER A 425 18.18 -7.36 -0.46
C SER A 425 19.03 -8.56 -0.89
N ARG A 426 19.40 -9.44 0.04
CA ARG A 426 20.18 -10.66 -0.24
C ARG A 426 19.41 -11.62 -1.15
N GLU A 427 18.13 -11.86 -0.88
CA GLU A 427 17.29 -12.72 -1.72
C GLU A 427 17.15 -12.18 -3.13
N LYS A 428 16.81 -10.88 -3.28
CA LYS A 428 16.71 -10.21 -4.59
C LYS A 428 18.03 -10.28 -5.37
N ARG A 429 19.18 -10.11 -4.70
CA ARG A 429 20.51 -10.21 -5.34
C ARG A 429 20.86 -11.64 -5.76
N ASN A 430 20.43 -12.65 -5.00
CA ASN A 430 20.76 -14.05 -5.27
C ASN A 430 19.84 -14.71 -6.32
N ARG A 431 18.61 -14.22 -6.49
CA ARG A 431 17.60 -14.78 -7.42
C ARG A 431 18.10 -14.86 -8.87
N PHE A 432 19.01 -13.98 -9.29
CA PHE A 432 19.57 -13.96 -10.65
C PHE A 432 20.78 -14.87 -10.89
N HIS A 433 21.31 -15.53 -9.86
CA HIS A 433 22.57 -16.28 -9.95
C HIS A 433 22.41 -17.80 -9.80
N VAL A 434 21.24 -18.29 -9.41
CA VAL A 434 21.00 -19.72 -9.21
C VAL A 434 20.10 -20.24 -10.32
N MET A 435 20.66 -21.08 -11.19
CA MET A 435 19.89 -21.79 -12.21
C MET A 435 19.18 -23.00 -11.58
N PRO A 436 17.93 -23.31 -11.99
CA PRO A 436 17.26 -24.50 -11.54
C PRO A 436 17.95 -25.75 -12.09
N LYS A 437 17.85 -26.84 -11.33
CA LYS A 437 18.21 -28.18 -11.77
C LYS A 437 17.05 -28.76 -12.57
N PHE A 438 17.33 -29.19 -13.77
CA PHE A 438 16.36 -29.90 -14.62
C PHE A 438 16.39 -31.39 -14.32
N ILE A 439 15.21 -32.00 -14.44
CA ILE A 439 15.01 -33.45 -14.35
C ILE A 439 14.66 -33.98 -15.73
N TYR A 440 14.80 -35.30 -15.94
CA TYR A 440 14.28 -35.96 -17.13
C TYR A 440 13.23 -36.99 -16.73
N LYS A 441 11.95 -36.59 -16.78
CA LYS A 441 10.81 -37.49 -16.52
C LYS A 441 9.83 -37.42 -17.69
N LYS A 442 9.30 -38.59 -18.10
CA LYS A 442 8.44 -38.76 -19.29
C LYS A 442 7.26 -37.77 -19.30
N ASN A 443 6.60 -37.58 -18.15
CA ASN A 443 5.37 -36.77 -18.00
C ASN A 443 5.62 -35.40 -17.34
N SER A 444 6.88 -34.95 -17.24
CA SER A 444 7.17 -33.61 -16.73
C SER A 444 6.94 -32.53 -17.80
N PRO A 445 6.52 -31.31 -17.40
CA PRO A 445 6.46 -30.16 -18.28
C PRO A 445 7.80 -29.91 -18.99
N CYS A 446 7.73 -29.38 -20.21
CA CYS A 446 8.89 -29.21 -21.08
C CYS A 446 9.06 -27.75 -21.50
N CYS A 447 10.29 -27.27 -21.48
CA CYS A 447 10.65 -25.98 -22.05
C CYS A 447 11.64 -26.22 -23.19
N PHE A 448 11.37 -25.66 -24.36
CA PHE A 448 12.29 -25.58 -25.48
C PHE A 448 12.83 -24.15 -25.59
N THR A 449 14.10 -24.00 -25.92
CA THR A 449 14.66 -22.70 -26.29
C THR A 449 15.62 -22.77 -27.48
N ASN A 450 15.45 -21.82 -28.41
CA ASN A 450 16.30 -21.73 -29.60
C ASN A 450 17.63 -20.97 -29.35
N SER A 451 17.80 -20.41 -28.15
CA SER A 451 18.97 -19.63 -27.77
C SER A 451 19.13 -19.60 -26.25
N LEU A 452 20.28 -19.12 -25.77
CA LEU A 452 20.49 -18.84 -24.35
C LEU A 452 20.81 -17.35 -24.16
N SER A 453 20.05 -16.51 -24.86
CA SER A 453 20.11 -15.04 -24.72
C SER A 453 19.77 -14.63 -23.28
N LYS A 454 19.96 -13.34 -22.97
CA LYS A 454 19.63 -12.78 -21.67
C LYS A 454 18.18 -13.02 -21.28
N HIS A 455 17.23 -12.77 -22.19
CA HIS A 455 15.81 -12.94 -21.91
C HIS A 455 15.41 -14.41 -21.74
N ALA A 456 15.90 -15.30 -22.62
CA ALA A 456 15.68 -16.73 -22.47
C ALA A 456 16.23 -17.24 -21.12
N ARG A 457 17.42 -16.78 -20.71
CA ARG A 457 18.01 -17.13 -19.42
C ARG A 457 17.19 -16.63 -18.24
N ASN A 458 16.64 -15.41 -18.29
CA ASN A 458 15.78 -14.89 -17.21
C ASN A 458 14.53 -15.75 -17.03
N PHE A 459 13.90 -16.18 -18.12
CA PHE A 459 12.76 -17.09 -18.07
C PHE A 459 13.15 -18.44 -17.48
N ILE A 460 14.21 -19.05 -18.02
CA ILE A 460 14.69 -20.38 -17.59
C ILE A 460 15.13 -20.38 -16.13
N ALA A 461 15.78 -19.31 -15.66
CA ALA A 461 16.24 -19.17 -14.28
C ALA A 461 15.08 -19.11 -13.27
N THR A 462 13.88 -18.75 -13.71
CA THR A 462 12.69 -18.63 -12.88
C THR A 462 11.74 -19.83 -13.01
N LEU A 463 12.11 -20.85 -13.78
CA LEU A 463 11.38 -22.11 -13.82
C LEU A 463 11.45 -22.84 -12.48
N PRO A 464 10.36 -23.50 -12.04
CA PRO A 464 10.35 -24.33 -10.85
C PRO A 464 11.45 -25.40 -10.84
N ASN A 465 12.31 -25.34 -9.83
CA ASN A 465 13.43 -26.25 -9.65
C ASN A 465 12.99 -27.72 -9.57
N GLU A 466 13.70 -28.61 -10.28
CA GLU A 466 13.45 -30.06 -10.32
C GLU A 466 12.05 -30.49 -10.80
N LYS A 467 11.34 -29.62 -11.55
CA LYS A 467 10.03 -29.95 -12.13
C LYS A 467 10.02 -30.06 -13.67
N TRP A 468 10.88 -29.32 -14.36
CA TRP A 468 10.87 -29.17 -15.81
C TRP A 468 11.96 -29.98 -16.52
N ASN A 469 11.65 -30.44 -17.73
CA ASN A 469 12.62 -30.89 -18.72
C ASN A 469 13.03 -29.68 -19.59
N LEU A 470 14.33 -29.46 -19.84
CA LEU A 470 14.81 -28.38 -20.70
C LEU A 470 15.47 -28.92 -21.97
N TYR A 471 15.01 -28.41 -23.12
CA TYR A 471 15.55 -28.67 -24.45
C TYR A 471 16.14 -27.39 -25.03
N ALA A 472 17.34 -27.46 -25.59
CA ALA A 472 18.01 -26.31 -26.18
C ALA A 472 18.73 -26.66 -27.48
N THR A 473 18.84 -25.70 -28.39
CA THR A 473 19.64 -25.85 -29.62
C THR A 473 21.11 -25.49 -29.43
N VAL A 474 21.47 -24.84 -28.31
CA VAL A 474 22.81 -24.34 -28.01
C VAL A 474 23.39 -25.04 -26.78
N LYS A 475 24.60 -25.59 -26.90
CA LYS A 475 25.33 -26.22 -25.78
C LYS A 475 25.88 -25.19 -24.79
N THR A 476 25.76 -25.48 -23.50
CA THR A 476 26.37 -24.68 -22.41
C THR A 476 26.79 -25.55 -21.24
N ASP A 477 27.89 -25.17 -20.57
CA ASP A 477 28.34 -25.79 -19.31
C ASP A 477 27.59 -25.23 -18.09
N SER A 478 26.88 -24.12 -18.25
CA SER A 478 26.20 -23.41 -17.15
C SER A 478 24.89 -24.04 -16.70
N LEU A 479 24.35 -25.02 -17.44
CA LEU A 479 23.07 -25.67 -17.16
C LEU A 479 23.27 -27.20 -17.11
N SER A 480 22.92 -27.81 -15.99
CA SER A 480 22.97 -29.27 -15.82
C SER A 480 21.69 -29.94 -16.34
N ASN A 481 21.82 -31.14 -16.92
CA ASN A 481 20.70 -31.98 -17.38
C ASN A 481 19.83 -31.37 -18.50
N VAL A 482 20.43 -30.58 -19.40
CA VAL A 482 19.77 -30.06 -20.60
C VAL A 482 19.89 -31.05 -21.76
N GLN A 483 18.80 -31.26 -22.50
CA GLN A 483 18.82 -32.06 -23.73
C GLN A 483 19.05 -31.16 -24.96
N TYR A 484 19.99 -31.58 -25.80
CA TYR A 484 20.34 -30.81 -27.00
C TYR A 484 19.68 -31.42 -28.23
N ILE A 485 18.84 -30.63 -28.89
CA ILE A 485 18.15 -30.99 -30.14
C ILE A 485 18.47 -29.94 -31.20
N SER A 486 18.42 -30.28 -32.49
CA SER A 486 18.80 -29.29 -33.52
C SER A 486 17.71 -28.26 -33.81
N GLU A 487 16.45 -28.61 -33.60
CA GLU A 487 15.30 -27.78 -33.98
C GLU A 487 14.05 -28.18 -33.16
N ALA A 488 13.07 -27.27 -33.08
CA ALA A 488 11.86 -27.46 -32.26
C ALA A 488 11.03 -28.70 -32.70
N LYS A 489 11.00 -29.01 -34.00
CA LYS A 489 10.23 -30.15 -34.53
C LYS A 489 10.69 -31.52 -33.99
N GLN A 490 11.94 -31.64 -33.55
CA GLN A 490 12.41 -32.87 -32.90
C GLN A 490 11.70 -33.10 -31.56
N LEU A 491 11.40 -32.03 -30.82
CA LEU A 491 10.64 -32.14 -29.58
C LEU A 491 9.21 -32.60 -29.86
N ILE A 492 8.58 -32.09 -30.92
CA ILE A 492 7.25 -32.54 -31.36
C ILE A 492 7.27 -34.05 -31.61
N ASN A 493 8.24 -34.52 -32.40
CA ASN A 493 8.37 -35.94 -32.72
C ASN A 493 8.60 -36.81 -31.46
N ILE A 494 9.36 -36.32 -30.49
CA ILE A 494 9.62 -37.03 -29.22
C ILE A 494 8.36 -37.13 -28.36
N LYS A 495 7.51 -36.10 -28.36
CA LYS A 495 6.39 -35.97 -27.42
C LYS A 495 5.03 -36.36 -27.99
N PHE A 496 4.77 -36.12 -29.26
CA PHE A 496 3.42 -36.23 -29.84
C PHE A 496 3.23 -37.40 -30.81
N LEU A 497 4.30 -37.95 -31.40
CA LEU A 497 4.20 -39.14 -32.27
C LEU A 497 4.30 -40.48 -31.52
N ASN A 498 4.30 -40.45 -30.18
CA ASN A 498 4.32 -41.67 -29.36
C ASN A 498 2.96 -41.87 -28.68
N PRO A 499 2.16 -42.87 -29.10
CA PRO A 499 0.77 -43.05 -28.65
C PRO A 499 0.62 -43.42 -27.15
N GLU A 500 1.72 -43.62 -26.41
CA GLU A 500 1.73 -43.86 -24.96
C GLU A 500 2.07 -42.61 -24.11
N ILE A 501 2.14 -41.42 -24.71
CA ILE A 501 2.42 -40.17 -24.00
C ILE A 501 1.10 -39.44 -23.77
N ALA A 502 0.74 -39.25 -22.49
CA ALA A 502 -0.41 -38.45 -22.12
C ALA A 502 -0.18 -36.98 -22.52
N TYR A 503 -1.18 -36.37 -23.12
CA TYR A 503 -1.22 -34.94 -23.52
C TYR A 503 -1.29 -33.98 -22.32
N ASP A 504 -1.04 -34.46 -21.10
CA ASP A 504 -1.32 -33.75 -19.84
C ASP A 504 -0.16 -32.85 -19.35
N SER A 505 0.96 -32.77 -20.09
CA SER A 505 2.14 -31.99 -19.67
C SER A 505 2.34 -30.74 -20.50
N ARG A 506 2.32 -29.56 -19.86
CA ARG A 506 2.58 -28.25 -20.47
C ARG A 506 3.92 -28.20 -21.21
N ILE A 507 3.93 -27.61 -22.40
CA ILE A 507 5.10 -27.39 -23.25
C ILE A 507 5.21 -25.90 -23.58
N ILE A 508 6.39 -25.33 -23.35
CA ILE A 508 6.69 -23.93 -23.63
C ILE A 508 7.80 -23.85 -24.67
N PHE A 509 7.57 -23.12 -25.76
CA PHE A 509 8.58 -22.81 -26.78
C PHE A 509 9.06 -21.37 -26.63
N LEU A 510 10.38 -21.18 -26.48
CA LEU A 510 11.02 -19.88 -26.34
C LEU A 510 11.89 -19.57 -27.56
N PHE A 511 11.39 -18.72 -28.45
CA PHE A 511 12.12 -18.16 -29.58
C PHE A 511 12.62 -16.76 -29.24
N MET A 512 13.73 -16.68 -28.49
CA MET A 512 14.21 -15.42 -27.89
C MET A 512 15.68 -15.14 -28.19
N SER A 513 16.16 -15.55 -29.38
CA SER A 513 17.51 -15.21 -29.82
C SER A 513 17.65 -13.70 -30.09
N SER A 514 18.88 -13.20 -30.17
CA SER A 514 19.13 -11.80 -30.57
C SER A 514 18.80 -11.52 -32.04
N ASP A 515 18.50 -12.56 -32.83
CA ASP A 515 18.07 -12.44 -34.22
C ASP A 515 16.54 -12.61 -34.28
N GLU A 516 15.83 -11.49 -34.36
CA GLU A 516 14.37 -11.42 -34.41
C GLU A 516 13.80 -12.18 -35.63
N ASN A 517 14.50 -12.14 -36.77
CA ASN A 517 14.06 -12.85 -37.99
C ASN A 517 14.15 -14.36 -37.81
N ARG A 518 15.22 -14.83 -37.18
CA ARG A 518 15.38 -16.24 -36.83
C ARG A 518 14.25 -16.69 -35.89
N ASN A 519 13.95 -15.90 -34.87
CA ASN A 519 12.88 -16.22 -33.92
C ASN A 519 11.53 -16.37 -34.63
N LEU A 520 11.20 -15.43 -35.53
CA LEU A 520 9.94 -15.45 -36.26
C LEU A 520 9.86 -16.61 -37.24
N ASN A 521 10.92 -16.87 -38.01
CA ASN A 521 10.93 -17.98 -38.98
C ASN A 521 10.78 -19.35 -38.28
N GLU A 522 11.54 -19.60 -37.21
CA GLU A 522 11.43 -20.86 -36.47
C GLU A 522 10.06 -21.01 -35.78
N CYS A 523 9.42 -19.90 -35.38
CA CYS A 523 8.05 -19.90 -34.87
C CYS A 523 7.03 -20.27 -35.95
N LEU A 524 7.13 -19.69 -37.15
CA LEU A 524 6.24 -20.01 -38.26
C LEU A 524 6.40 -21.47 -38.71
N GLU A 525 7.63 -21.97 -38.80
CA GLU A 525 7.91 -23.38 -39.08
C GLU A 525 7.27 -24.30 -38.01
N LEU A 526 7.35 -23.92 -36.73
CA LEU A 526 6.71 -24.67 -35.64
C LEU A 526 5.18 -24.69 -35.80
N LEU A 527 4.56 -23.54 -36.11
CA LEU A 527 3.12 -23.45 -36.28
C LEU A 527 2.62 -24.34 -37.41
N ASP A 528 3.32 -24.37 -38.55
CA ASP A 528 2.99 -25.26 -39.67
C ASP A 528 3.07 -26.74 -39.27
N GLU A 529 4.12 -27.14 -38.56
CA GLU A 529 4.28 -28.52 -38.07
C GLU A 529 3.20 -28.92 -37.05
N LEU A 530 2.86 -28.01 -36.13
CA LEU A 530 1.80 -28.21 -35.15
C LEU A 530 0.42 -28.30 -35.80
N PHE A 531 0.13 -27.44 -36.78
CA PHE A 531 -1.11 -27.47 -37.54
C PHE A 531 -1.27 -28.80 -38.28
N ASN A 532 -0.24 -29.24 -39.01
CA ASN A 532 -0.24 -30.53 -39.71
C ASN A 532 -0.43 -31.69 -38.74
N SER A 533 0.22 -31.65 -37.57
CA SER A 533 0.06 -32.67 -36.53
C SER A 533 -1.37 -32.68 -35.96
N ALA A 534 -2.00 -31.52 -35.80
CA ALA A 534 -3.34 -31.38 -35.24
C ALA A 534 -4.46 -31.82 -36.21
N LEU A 535 -4.25 -31.71 -37.52
CA LEU A 535 -5.24 -32.12 -38.53
C LEU A 535 -5.62 -33.60 -38.44
N ASP A 536 -4.65 -34.45 -38.09
CA ASP A 536 -4.83 -35.90 -38.02
C ASP A 536 -5.39 -36.39 -36.67
N LEU A 537 -5.56 -35.49 -35.69
CA LEU A 537 -6.02 -35.82 -34.34
C LEU A 537 -7.55 -35.73 -34.16
N PRO A 538 -8.15 -36.62 -33.35
CA PRO A 538 -9.52 -36.43 -32.86
C PRO A 538 -9.68 -35.11 -32.10
N GLU A 539 -10.88 -34.50 -32.14
CA GLU A 539 -11.15 -33.17 -31.55
C GLU A 539 -10.74 -33.03 -30.06
N GLU A 540 -10.93 -34.07 -29.25
CA GLU A 540 -10.52 -34.05 -27.83
C GLU A 540 -8.99 -33.97 -27.68
N GLN A 541 -8.25 -34.81 -28.43
CA GLN A 541 -6.78 -34.80 -28.40
C GLN A 541 -6.21 -33.52 -29.02
N LYS A 542 -6.88 -32.99 -30.04
CA LYS A 542 -6.56 -31.71 -30.68
C LYS A 542 -6.69 -30.56 -29.68
N ASN A 543 -7.77 -30.48 -28.91
CA ASN A 543 -7.93 -29.45 -27.88
C ASN A 543 -6.86 -29.59 -26.78
N ASN A 544 -6.59 -30.81 -26.31
CA ASN A 544 -5.53 -31.04 -25.33
C ASN A 544 -4.15 -30.62 -25.85
N LEU A 545 -3.86 -30.87 -27.14
CA LEU A 545 -2.62 -30.41 -27.79
C LEU A 545 -2.53 -28.88 -27.75
N ILE A 546 -3.58 -28.18 -28.22
CA ILE A 546 -3.66 -26.71 -28.24
C ILE A 546 -3.45 -26.14 -26.83
N ASP A 547 -4.13 -26.69 -25.83
CA ASP A 547 -4.12 -26.19 -24.45
C ASP A 547 -2.80 -26.45 -23.73
N SER A 548 -2.05 -27.46 -24.17
CA SER A 548 -0.76 -27.82 -23.59
C SER A 548 0.40 -26.94 -24.07
N ILE A 549 0.23 -26.13 -25.13
CA ILE A 549 1.33 -25.43 -25.80
C ILE A 549 1.21 -23.91 -25.66
N ASP A 550 2.29 -23.29 -25.16
CA ASP A 550 2.51 -21.84 -25.21
C ASP A 550 3.78 -21.54 -26.03
N ILE A 551 3.70 -20.57 -26.94
CA ILE A 551 4.80 -20.16 -27.82
C ILE A 551 5.14 -18.70 -27.56
N PHE A 552 6.37 -18.41 -27.16
CA PHE A 552 6.87 -17.05 -26.94
C PHE A 552 7.90 -16.69 -28.01
N VAL A 553 7.65 -15.59 -28.73
CA VAL A 553 8.51 -15.14 -29.85
C VAL A 553 8.97 -13.71 -29.62
N SER A 554 10.29 -13.52 -29.50
CA SER A 554 10.87 -12.18 -29.36
C SER A 554 11.10 -11.56 -30.74
N SER A 555 10.34 -10.51 -31.06
CA SER A 555 10.37 -9.79 -32.33
C SER A 555 9.58 -8.48 -32.21
N ARG A 556 9.77 -7.55 -33.16
CA ARG A 556 8.95 -6.33 -33.24
C ARG A 556 7.49 -6.66 -33.48
N PHE A 557 6.62 -6.11 -32.63
CA PHE A 557 5.20 -6.45 -32.63
C PHE A 557 4.56 -6.25 -34.01
N GLU A 558 4.78 -5.11 -34.67
CA GLU A 558 4.08 -4.76 -35.92
C GLU A 558 4.37 -5.70 -37.09
N VAL A 559 5.59 -6.24 -37.19
CA VAL A 559 5.97 -7.16 -38.27
C VAL A 559 5.56 -8.59 -37.91
N ALA A 560 5.84 -9.02 -36.68
CA ALA A 560 5.54 -10.36 -36.21
C ALA A 560 4.03 -10.63 -36.23
N SER A 561 3.21 -9.68 -35.75
CA SER A 561 1.76 -9.82 -35.68
C SER A 561 1.14 -10.08 -37.07
N ALA A 562 1.59 -9.35 -38.09
CA ALA A 562 1.06 -9.49 -39.44
C ALA A 562 1.38 -10.85 -40.07
N LEU A 563 2.59 -11.38 -39.82
CA LEU A 563 3.01 -12.67 -40.36
C LEU A 563 2.38 -13.84 -39.61
N ILE A 564 2.24 -13.73 -38.28
CA ILE A 564 1.56 -14.73 -37.45
C ILE A 564 0.07 -14.76 -37.76
N ASP A 565 -0.61 -13.60 -37.83
CA ASP A 565 -2.03 -13.52 -38.21
C ASP A 565 -2.26 -14.17 -39.59
N ALA A 566 -1.36 -13.93 -40.56
CA ALA A 566 -1.45 -14.56 -41.88
C ALA A 566 -1.33 -16.08 -41.81
N SER A 567 -0.35 -16.61 -41.06
CA SER A 567 -0.16 -18.06 -40.86
C SER A 567 -1.36 -18.70 -40.17
N ILE A 568 -1.89 -18.11 -39.10
CA ILE A 568 -3.01 -18.66 -38.34
C ILE A 568 -4.34 -18.54 -39.10
N SER A 569 -4.51 -17.52 -39.94
CA SER A 569 -5.76 -17.30 -40.68
C SER A 569 -6.19 -18.48 -41.55
N ASP A 570 -5.23 -19.27 -42.04
CA ASP A 570 -5.48 -20.47 -42.84
C ASP A 570 -5.78 -21.73 -41.99
N MET A 571 -5.64 -21.66 -40.65
CA MET A 571 -5.79 -22.79 -39.73
C MET A 571 -7.23 -22.98 -39.20
N GLY A 572 -8.11 -22.00 -39.39
CA GLY A 572 -9.53 -22.08 -39.05
C GLY A 572 -9.81 -22.15 -37.54
N ASN A 573 -10.27 -23.31 -37.05
CA ASN A 573 -10.55 -23.53 -35.62
C ASN A 573 -9.35 -24.11 -34.85
N ILE A 574 -8.26 -24.44 -35.55
CA ILE A 574 -7.02 -24.89 -34.94
C ILE A 574 -6.15 -23.66 -34.72
N TYR A 575 -5.84 -23.34 -33.47
CA TYR A 575 -5.01 -22.19 -33.12
C TYR A 575 -4.00 -22.60 -32.06
N PHE A 576 -2.91 -21.84 -31.95
CA PHE A 576 -1.92 -21.99 -30.89
C PHE A 576 -1.66 -20.64 -30.25
N LYS A 577 -1.37 -20.65 -28.95
CA LYS A 577 -1.14 -19.44 -28.17
C LYS A 577 0.25 -18.91 -28.48
N VAL A 578 0.32 -17.87 -29.31
CA VAL A 578 1.56 -17.20 -29.69
C VAL A 578 1.62 -15.82 -29.03
N HIS A 579 2.61 -15.65 -28.15
CA HIS A 579 2.86 -14.42 -27.42
C HIS A 579 4.08 -13.72 -28.02
N ILE A 580 3.86 -12.54 -28.62
CA ILE A 580 4.93 -11.71 -29.18
C ILE A 580 5.54 -10.87 -28.06
N LEU A 581 6.85 -10.99 -27.87
CA LEU A 581 7.62 -10.30 -26.85
C LEU A 581 8.48 -9.21 -27.50
N ASP A 582 8.05 -7.96 -27.34
CA ASP A 582 8.74 -6.77 -27.84
C ASP A 582 9.24 -5.95 -26.65
N GLU A 583 10.55 -6.01 -26.37
CA GLU A 583 11.14 -5.36 -25.19
C GLU A 583 10.74 -3.89 -25.06
N ALA A 584 10.70 -3.17 -26.17
CA ALA A 584 10.45 -1.74 -26.14
C ALA A 584 9.00 -1.44 -25.78
N ARG A 585 8.06 -2.20 -26.36
CA ARG A 585 6.63 -2.13 -26.08
C ARG A 585 6.28 -2.65 -24.68
N ASP A 586 6.79 -3.82 -24.32
CA ASP A 586 6.50 -4.47 -23.03
C ASP A 586 7.03 -3.63 -21.86
N SER A 587 8.19 -2.97 -22.03
CA SER A 587 8.72 -2.03 -21.04
C SER A 587 7.83 -0.80 -20.87
N ALA A 588 7.24 -0.30 -21.96
CA ALA A 588 6.28 0.81 -21.91
C ALA A 588 5.00 0.38 -21.16
N HIS A 589 4.46 -0.80 -21.47
CA HIS A 589 3.29 -1.37 -20.78
C HIS A 589 3.54 -1.53 -19.27
N LYS A 590 4.71 -2.07 -18.89
CA LYS A 590 5.11 -2.18 -17.47
C LYS A 590 5.09 -0.83 -16.77
N LEU A 591 5.71 0.19 -17.39
CA LEU A 591 5.76 1.52 -16.81
C LEU A 591 4.34 2.09 -16.61
N LEU A 592 3.47 1.97 -17.61
CA LEU A 592 2.12 2.53 -17.58
C LEU A 592 1.19 1.86 -16.56
N CYS A 593 1.49 0.63 -16.13
CA CYS A 593 0.77 -0.06 -15.05
C CYS A 593 1.41 0.12 -13.67
N ASP A 594 2.74 -0.08 -13.56
CA ASP A 594 3.45 -0.08 -12.27
C ASP A 594 3.72 1.35 -11.77
N ALA A 595 3.78 2.32 -12.68
CA ALA A 595 3.89 3.74 -12.38
C ALA A 595 3.02 4.59 -13.31
N PRO A 596 1.68 4.51 -13.19
CA PRO A 596 0.76 5.19 -14.10
C PRO A 596 1.01 6.71 -14.18
N LEU A 597 0.71 7.33 -15.32
CA LEU A 597 1.03 8.73 -15.55
C LEU A 597 0.36 9.69 -14.54
N PHE A 598 -0.72 9.26 -13.89
CA PHE A 598 -1.44 10.05 -12.87
C PHE A 598 -0.78 10.05 -11.48
N LEU A 599 0.30 9.30 -11.25
CA LEU A 599 0.98 9.27 -9.95
C LEU A 599 1.31 10.66 -9.35
N PRO A 600 1.73 11.68 -10.13
CA PRO A 600 1.97 13.02 -9.58
C PRO A 600 0.72 13.65 -8.95
N LEU A 601 -0.48 13.32 -9.45
CA LEU A 601 -1.75 13.82 -8.92
C LEU A 601 -2.13 13.19 -7.57
N ILE A 602 -1.54 12.05 -7.23
CA ILE A 602 -1.73 11.34 -5.95
C ILE A 602 -0.73 11.85 -4.90
N THR A 603 0.51 12.05 -5.33
CA THR A 603 1.67 12.23 -4.43
C THR A 603 1.90 13.68 -3.97
N GLU A 604 1.33 14.69 -4.64
CA GLU A 604 1.50 16.10 -4.27
C GLU A 604 0.17 16.82 -3.95
N PRO A 605 0.06 17.57 -2.83
CA PRO A 605 -1.05 18.49 -2.58
C PRO A 605 -0.91 19.82 -3.35
N ARG A 606 -0.17 19.84 -4.47
CA ARG A 606 -0.18 21.00 -5.39
C ARG A 606 -1.47 20.93 -6.20
N HIS A 607 -2.00 22.09 -6.58
CA HIS A 607 -3.19 22.25 -7.42
C HIS A 607 -2.99 21.77 -8.87
N GLU A 608 -2.12 20.79 -9.11
CA GLU A 608 -1.89 20.22 -10.43
C GLU A 608 -3.13 19.46 -10.87
N LYS A 609 -3.72 19.92 -11.97
CA LYS A 609 -4.90 19.32 -12.57
C LYS A 609 -4.57 18.49 -13.80
N ASP A 610 -3.40 18.74 -14.40
CA ASP A 610 -2.96 18.20 -15.67
C ASP A 610 -1.65 17.42 -15.49
N ILE A 611 -1.43 16.44 -16.35
CA ILE A 611 -0.21 15.65 -16.44
C ILE A 611 0.60 16.17 -17.61
N ASN A 612 1.85 16.53 -17.36
CA ASN A 612 2.81 16.94 -18.38
C ASN A 612 4.02 16.01 -18.28
N ALA A 613 3.97 14.93 -19.06
CA ALA A 613 5.03 13.93 -19.13
C ALA A 613 6.12 14.36 -20.11
N VAL A 614 7.38 14.18 -19.72
CA VAL A 614 8.56 14.46 -20.56
C VAL A 614 9.39 13.20 -20.71
N LEU A 615 9.61 12.77 -21.95
CA LEU A 615 10.41 11.60 -22.31
C LEU A 615 11.76 12.09 -22.85
N PHE A 616 12.83 11.83 -22.12
CA PHE A 616 14.20 12.15 -22.54
C PHE A 616 14.83 10.97 -23.30
N GLY A 617 15.28 11.26 -24.52
CA GLY A 617 15.91 10.30 -25.43
C GLY A 617 15.02 9.94 -26.62
N SER A 618 15.63 9.34 -27.64
CA SER A 618 14.96 8.97 -28.90
C SER A 618 14.95 7.45 -29.14
N SER A 619 14.89 6.67 -28.06
CA SER A 619 14.84 5.21 -28.12
C SER A 619 13.47 4.71 -28.61
N GLU A 620 13.42 3.46 -29.08
CA GLU A 620 12.15 2.78 -29.41
C GLU A 620 11.21 2.70 -28.19
N THR A 621 11.74 2.55 -26.97
CA THR A 621 10.89 2.51 -25.76
C THR A 621 10.21 3.84 -25.51
N ASN A 622 10.89 4.98 -25.68
CA ASN A 622 10.23 6.29 -25.58
C ASN A 622 9.17 6.48 -26.67
N TYR A 623 9.43 5.97 -27.88
CA TYR A 623 8.44 5.96 -28.96
C TYR A 623 7.19 5.14 -28.60
N HIS A 624 7.38 3.94 -28.03
CA HIS A 624 6.27 3.13 -27.53
C HIS A 624 5.57 3.78 -26.33
N ILE A 625 6.28 4.32 -25.34
CA ILE A 625 5.65 5.04 -24.22
C ILE A 625 4.72 6.13 -24.75
N LEU A 626 5.14 6.90 -25.76
CA LEU A 626 4.28 7.90 -26.40
C LEU A 626 3.05 7.28 -27.07
N LYS A 627 3.22 6.28 -27.95
CA LYS A 627 2.11 5.63 -28.68
C LYS A 627 1.13 4.92 -27.74
N GLU A 628 1.65 4.09 -26.83
CA GLU A 628 0.84 3.32 -25.89
C GLU A 628 0.11 4.23 -24.90
N SER A 629 0.73 5.33 -24.46
CA SER A 629 0.02 6.31 -23.61
C SER A 629 -1.16 6.94 -24.32
N ILE A 630 -1.01 7.34 -25.60
CA ILE A 630 -2.13 7.84 -26.42
C ILE A 630 -3.22 6.77 -26.56
N ALA A 631 -2.90 5.47 -26.45
CA ALA A 631 -3.85 4.37 -26.56
C ALA A 631 -4.56 3.98 -25.24
N CYS A 632 -4.04 4.36 -24.07
CA CYS A 632 -4.59 3.90 -22.78
C CYS A 632 -4.74 4.95 -21.67
N ALA A 633 -4.01 6.07 -21.68
CA ALA A 633 -3.81 6.92 -20.50
C ALA A 633 -4.81 8.09 -20.37
N TYR A 634 -6.08 7.89 -20.73
CA TYR A 634 -7.09 8.95 -20.67
C TYR A 634 -7.69 9.12 -19.27
N LEU A 635 -7.86 10.36 -18.82
CA LEU A 635 -8.38 10.70 -17.47
C LEU A 635 -9.64 11.58 -17.44
N GLY A 636 -10.15 11.96 -18.61
CA GLY A 636 -11.38 12.74 -18.76
C GLY A 636 -11.11 14.23 -18.94
N LYS A 637 -12.19 15.00 -19.14
CA LYS A 637 -12.11 16.42 -19.56
C LYS A 637 -11.51 17.36 -18.51
N ASP A 638 -11.51 16.95 -17.25
CA ASP A 638 -11.02 17.77 -16.13
C ASP A 638 -9.51 17.67 -15.92
N THR A 639 -8.86 16.67 -16.54
CA THR A 639 -7.43 16.39 -16.41
C THR A 639 -6.83 16.10 -17.77
N LYS A 640 -6.03 17.05 -18.28
CA LYS A 640 -5.34 16.87 -19.56
C LYS A 640 -4.06 16.07 -19.37
N VAL A 641 -3.75 15.24 -20.35
CA VAL A 641 -2.48 14.53 -20.43
C VAL A 641 -1.74 15.04 -21.66
N ASN A 642 -0.51 15.51 -21.45
CA ASN A 642 0.41 15.92 -22.49
C ASN A 642 1.72 15.15 -22.35
N ILE A 643 2.28 14.72 -23.48
CA ILE A 643 3.53 13.96 -23.54
C ILE A 643 4.47 14.68 -24.49
N THR A 644 5.66 15.03 -24.04
CA THR A 644 6.69 15.66 -24.86
C THR A 644 7.92 14.78 -24.95
N LEU A 645 8.31 14.39 -26.17
CA LEU A 645 9.54 13.67 -26.43
C LEU A 645 10.66 14.67 -26.75
N ILE A 646 11.75 14.61 -26.00
CA ILE A 646 12.93 15.47 -26.13
C ILE A 646 14.14 14.59 -26.48
N GLY A 647 14.77 14.84 -27.62
CA GLY A 647 15.96 14.10 -28.04
C GLY A 647 16.52 14.54 -29.37
N SER A 648 17.70 14.03 -29.75
CA SER A 648 18.40 14.46 -30.96
C SER A 648 17.65 14.08 -32.24
N GLU A 649 16.96 12.95 -32.21
CA GLU A 649 16.18 12.40 -33.34
C GLU A 649 14.66 12.60 -33.17
N ALA A 650 14.22 13.50 -32.27
CA ALA A 650 12.80 13.72 -32.01
C ALA A 650 12.00 14.12 -33.27
N GLU A 651 12.59 14.93 -34.16
CA GLU A 651 11.98 15.29 -35.46
C GLU A 651 11.83 14.09 -36.40
N HIS A 652 12.75 13.12 -36.34
CA HIS A 652 12.65 11.90 -37.13
C HIS A 652 11.51 11.01 -36.62
N LEU A 653 11.41 10.85 -35.29
CA LEU A 653 10.31 10.12 -34.66
C LEU A 653 8.95 10.79 -34.90
N GLU A 654 8.88 12.13 -34.92
CA GLU A 654 7.64 12.84 -35.29
C GLU A 654 7.21 12.51 -36.73
N LYS A 655 8.16 12.53 -37.68
CA LYS A 655 7.88 12.17 -39.08
C LYS A 655 7.44 10.72 -39.21
N ARG A 656 8.05 9.79 -38.47
CA ARG A 656 7.65 8.39 -38.40
C ARG A 656 6.22 8.25 -37.87
N LEU A 657 5.87 8.94 -36.77
CA LEU A 657 4.51 8.91 -36.22
C LEU A 657 3.48 9.47 -37.21
N ARG A 658 3.80 10.54 -37.93
CA ARG A 658 2.94 11.10 -38.99
C ARG A 658 2.69 10.12 -40.14
N GLN A 659 3.67 9.28 -40.46
CA GLN A 659 3.56 8.28 -41.52
C GLN A 659 2.79 7.04 -41.06
N GLU A 660 3.07 6.56 -39.86
CA GLU A 660 2.41 5.37 -39.29
C GLU A 660 0.97 5.65 -38.81
N CYS A 661 0.71 6.87 -38.34
CA CYS A 661 -0.50 7.26 -37.64
C CYS A 661 -1.07 8.59 -38.17
N PRO A 662 -1.40 8.70 -39.47
CA PRO A 662 -1.84 9.96 -40.08
C PRO A 662 -3.10 10.54 -39.42
N GLY A 663 -4.00 9.67 -38.93
CA GLY A 663 -5.22 10.08 -38.24
C GLY A 663 -5.02 10.89 -36.96
N LEU A 664 -3.84 10.86 -36.33
CA LEU A 664 -3.51 11.72 -35.18
C LEU A 664 -3.31 13.19 -35.55
N TYR A 665 -3.07 13.48 -36.84
CA TYR A 665 -2.73 14.82 -37.34
C TYR A 665 -3.80 15.43 -38.24
N ASN A 666 -4.80 14.63 -38.64
CA ASN A 666 -5.90 15.11 -39.48
C ASN A 666 -6.90 15.93 -38.65
N GLU A 667 -7.46 16.99 -39.23
CA GLU A 667 -8.45 17.86 -38.59
C GLU A 667 -9.82 17.16 -38.48
N CYS A 668 -9.96 16.23 -37.53
CA CYS A 668 -11.19 15.45 -37.35
C CYS A 668 -12.01 15.80 -36.10
N ASN A 669 -11.70 16.89 -35.39
CA ASN A 669 -12.33 17.27 -34.09
C ASN A 669 -12.29 16.14 -33.03
N ILE A 670 -11.41 15.15 -33.17
CA ILE A 670 -11.24 14.05 -32.21
C ILE A 670 -10.24 14.51 -31.14
N GLU A 671 -10.66 14.44 -29.87
CA GLU A 671 -9.80 14.75 -28.74
C GLU A 671 -8.83 13.58 -28.47
N THR A 672 -7.53 13.85 -28.52
CA THR A 672 -6.46 12.89 -28.21
C THR A 672 -5.52 13.47 -27.16
N ILE A 673 -4.70 12.61 -26.57
CA ILE A 673 -3.62 13.02 -25.67
C ILE A 673 -2.64 13.93 -26.43
N GLY A 674 -2.32 15.09 -25.85
CA GLY A 674 -1.42 16.05 -26.46
C GLY A 674 -0.03 15.46 -26.58
N HIS A 675 0.56 15.53 -27.77
CA HIS A 675 1.88 14.94 -28.03
C HIS A 675 2.76 15.92 -28.80
N TYR A 676 3.99 16.09 -28.33
CA TYR A 676 4.93 17.08 -28.86
C TYR A 676 6.33 16.52 -28.99
N PHE A 677 7.07 17.02 -29.97
CA PHE A 677 8.46 16.65 -30.21
C PHE A 677 9.34 17.91 -30.13
N ILE A 678 10.48 17.78 -29.45
CA ILE A 678 11.49 18.83 -29.34
C ILE A 678 12.85 18.22 -29.66
N LYS A 679 13.44 18.67 -30.77
CA LYS A 679 14.83 18.35 -31.09
C LYS A 679 15.75 19.03 -30.09
N CYS A 680 16.56 18.22 -29.41
CA CYS A 680 17.53 18.70 -28.42
C CYS A 680 18.67 17.69 -28.30
N ASN A 681 19.92 18.16 -28.33
CA ASN A 681 21.07 17.32 -28.03
C ASN A 681 21.29 17.29 -26.51
N ILE A 682 20.91 16.19 -25.88
CA ILE A 682 20.91 16.06 -24.42
C ILE A 682 22.32 16.19 -23.82
N ASP A 683 23.36 15.82 -24.57
CA ASP A 683 24.76 15.88 -24.10
C ASP A 683 25.36 17.29 -24.20
N GLU A 684 24.79 18.19 -25.01
CA GLU A 684 25.34 19.54 -25.28
C GLU A 684 24.54 20.66 -24.59
N GLU A 685 23.27 20.40 -24.24
CA GLU A 685 22.35 21.41 -23.73
C GLU A 685 22.64 21.79 -22.26
N ASP A 686 22.55 23.10 -21.93
CA ASP A 686 22.67 23.59 -20.54
C ASP A 686 21.31 23.53 -19.83
N PHE A 687 20.87 22.30 -19.53
CA PHE A 687 19.63 22.06 -18.79
C PHE A 687 19.54 22.83 -17.46
N PRO A 688 20.60 22.95 -16.63
CA PRO A 688 20.57 23.81 -15.45
C PRO A 688 20.11 25.23 -15.77
N SER A 689 20.73 25.89 -16.75
CA SER A 689 20.37 27.26 -17.12
C SER A 689 18.92 27.36 -17.60
N ILE A 690 18.48 26.43 -18.46
CA ILE A 690 17.09 26.38 -18.95
C ILE A 690 16.13 26.19 -17.78
N ILE A 691 16.34 25.18 -16.93
CA ILE A 691 15.47 24.86 -15.80
C ILE A 691 15.39 26.01 -14.79
N TYR A 692 16.47 26.78 -14.62
CA TYR A 692 16.51 27.97 -13.76
C TYR A 692 15.95 29.23 -14.42
N GLY A 693 15.45 29.14 -15.65
CA GLY A 693 14.74 30.22 -16.35
C GLY A 693 15.64 31.20 -17.10
N LYS A 694 16.90 30.86 -17.36
CA LYS A 694 17.73 31.59 -18.33
C LYS A 694 17.39 31.12 -19.73
N LYS A 695 17.05 32.05 -20.61
CA LYS A 695 16.56 31.75 -21.97
C LYS A 695 17.28 32.67 -22.95
N GLU A 696 18.15 32.10 -23.78
CA GLU A 696 18.95 32.85 -24.75
C GLU A 696 18.41 32.66 -26.18
N SER A 697 17.62 31.62 -26.41
CA SER A 697 17.00 31.29 -27.70
C SER A 697 15.50 30.94 -27.61
N TYR A 698 14.83 30.86 -28.77
CA TYR A 698 13.44 30.36 -28.86
C TYR A 698 13.33 28.87 -28.51
N ALA A 699 14.35 28.07 -28.82
CA ALA A 699 14.39 26.66 -28.46
C ALA A 699 14.44 26.50 -26.93
N ASP A 700 15.22 27.35 -26.25
CA ASP A 700 15.33 27.40 -24.79
C ASP A 700 13.98 27.78 -24.16
N GLU A 701 13.22 28.70 -24.79
CA GLU A 701 11.88 29.06 -24.32
C GLU A 701 10.92 27.87 -24.41
N LYS A 702 10.93 27.12 -25.52
CA LYS A 702 10.09 25.91 -25.67
C LYS A 702 10.46 24.86 -24.62
N LEU A 703 11.76 24.59 -24.45
CA LEU A 703 12.26 23.66 -23.44
C LEU A 703 11.90 24.12 -22.03
N PHE A 704 12.10 25.40 -21.69
CA PHE A 704 11.70 25.95 -20.40
C PHE A 704 10.21 25.78 -20.14
N GLN A 705 9.35 26.10 -21.12
CA GLN A 705 7.90 25.97 -20.96
C GLN A 705 7.46 24.53 -20.73
N THR A 706 8.05 23.58 -21.46
CA THR A 706 7.80 22.16 -21.26
C THR A 706 8.29 21.70 -19.90
N LEU A 707 9.56 21.97 -19.57
CA LEU A 707 10.18 21.47 -18.34
C LEU A 707 9.54 22.11 -17.10
N SER A 708 9.26 23.40 -17.08
CA SER A 708 8.67 24.11 -15.93
C SER A 708 7.31 23.56 -15.48
N LYS A 709 6.52 23.00 -16.41
CA LYS A 709 5.20 22.41 -16.14
C LYS A 709 5.24 20.89 -15.94
N ALA A 710 6.39 20.27 -16.22
CA ALA A 710 6.51 18.82 -16.20
C ALA A 710 6.50 18.27 -14.77
N ASN A 711 5.63 17.27 -14.57
CA ASN A 711 5.43 16.58 -13.29
C ASN A 711 5.70 15.06 -13.37
N TYR A 712 5.95 14.54 -14.58
CA TYR A 712 6.33 13.16 -14.82
C TYR A 712 7.49 13.11 -15.83
N PHE A 713 8.59 12.46 -15.49
CA PHE A 713 9.76 12.33 -16.36
C PHE A 713 10.07 10.87 -16.62
N VAL A 714 10.49 10.56 -17.85
CA VAL A 714 11.08 9.28 -18.25
C VAL A 714 12.44 9.56 -18.86
N VAL A 715 13.46 8.81 -18.47
CA VAL A 715 14.81 8.89 -19.01
C VAL A 715 15.20 7.54 -19.63
N ASP A 716 15.39 7.53 -20.95
CA ASP A 716 15.96 6.42 -21.70
C ASP A 716 16.92 6.94 -22.78
N LEU A 717 18.21 7.00 -22.44
CA LEU A 717 19.29 7.44 -23.32
C LEU A 717 20.02 6.26 -23.98
N ASP A 718 19.36 5.10 -24.09
CA ASP A 718 19.87 3.83 -24.64
C ASP A 718 21.06 3.18 -23.91
N ASP A 719 21.59 3.81 -22.87
CA ASP A 719 22.63 3.28 -21.99
C ASP A 719 22.23 3.48 -20.51
N ASP A 720 22.27 2.40 -19.73
CA ASP A 720 21.87 2.42 -18.31
C ASP A 720 22.65 3.46 -17.52
N THR A 721 23.96 3.57 -17.73
CA THR A 721 24.82 4.46 -16.94
C THR A 721 24.53 5.92 -17.28
N LYS A 722 24.38 6.24 -18.57
CA LYS A 722 23.98 7.58 -19.03
C LYS A 722 22.60 7.96 -18.51
N SER A 723 21.62 7.05 -18.63
CA SER A 723 20.24 7.28 -18.17
C SER A 723 20.18 7.52 -16.66
N ILE A 724 20.86 6.69 -15.86
CA ILE A 724 20.91 6.84 -14.40
C ILE A 724 21.59 8.15 -14.01
N ARG A 725 22.75 8.46 -14.61
CA ARG A 725 23.48 9.71 -14.32
C ARG A 725 22.63 10.93 -14.63
N PHE A 726 22.02 10.98 -15.81
CA PHE A 726 21.18 12.10 -16.22
C PHE A 726 19.95 12.25 -15.31
N ALA A 727 19.31 11.15 -14.91
CA ALA A 727 18.17 11.18 -13.98
C ALA A 727 18.55 11.75 -12.59
N MET A 728 19.74 11.39 -12.07
CA MET A 728 20.27 11.94 -10.82
C MET A 728 20.54 13.45 -10.92
N GLU A 729 21.13 13.88 -12.03
CA GLU A 729 21.41 15.28 -12.32
C GLU A 729 20.11 16.07 -12.48
N LEU A 730 19.14 15.55 -13.25
CA LEU A 730 17.82 16.11 -13.43
C LEU A 730 17.09 16.32 -12.09
N ARG A 731 17.06 15.31 -11.21
CA ARG A 731 16.52 15.44 -9.84
C ARG A 731 17.16 16.61 -9.10
N THR A 732 18.49 16.74 -9.20
CA THR A 732 19.25 17.81 -8.55
C THR A 732 18.90 19.18 -9.13
N TRP A 733 18.77 19.30 -10.46
CA TRP A 733 18.41 20.55 -11.11
C TRP A 733 16.99 20.97 -10.78
N LEU A 734 16.03 20.05 -10.80
CA LEU A 734 14.63 20.32 -10.46
C LEU A 734 14.47 20.81 -9.01
N LEU A 735 15.13 20.16 -8.05
CA LEU A 735 15.11 20.59 -6.64
C LEU A 735 15.70 22.00 -6.45
N ARG A 736 16.78 22.33 -7.16
CA ARG A 736 17.43 23.65 -7.09
C ARG A 736 16.63 24.76 -7.78
N SER A 737 15.71 24.41 -8.67
CA SER A 737 14.90 25.39 -9.40
C SER A 737 13.81 26.04 -8.55
N ASP A 738 13.51 25.45 -7.39
CA ASP A 738 12.53 25.95 -6.43
C ASP A 738 13.21 26.22 -5.09
N MET A 739 13.04 27.42 -4.54
CA MET A 739 13.69 27.84 -3.28
C MET A 739 13.21 27.02 -2.07
N THR A 740 12.07 26.34 -2.19
CA THR A 740 11.52 25.46 -1.15
C THR A 740 12.05 24.02 -1.23
N PHE A 741 12.78 23.66 -2.30
CA PHE A 741 13.19 22.29 -2.62
C PHE A 741 12.02 21.30 -2.68
N GLU A 742 10.82 21.79 -3.02
CA GLU A 742 9.60 20.96 -3.09
C GLU A 742 9.32 20.43 -4.49
N ARG A 743 9.97 20.97 -5.54
CA ARG A 743 9.80 20.48 -6.91
C ARG A 743 10.48 19.12 -7.08
N ALA A 744 9.76 18.05 -6.75
CA ALA A 744 10.25 16.68 -6.73
C ALA A 744 9.37 15.74 -7.58
N PRO A 745 9.20 16.02 -8.89
CA PRO A 745 8.32 15.24 -9.76
C PRO A 745 8.74 13.77 -9.86
N PHE A 746 7.84 12.94 -10.40
CA PHE A 746 8.16 11.54 -10.67
C PHE A 746 9.26 11.43 -11.75
N ILE A 747 10.24 10.55 -11.53
CA ILE A 747 11.31 10.27 -12.50
C ILE A 747 11.46 8.76 -12.68
N GLY A 748 11.02 8.26 -13.82
CA GLY A 748 11.27 6.92 -14.31
C GLY A 748 12.59 6.84 -15.07
N VAL A 749 13.40 5.82 -14.81
CA VAL A 749 14.66 5.56 -15.53
C VAL A 749 14.64 4.14 -16.11
N LYS A 750 14.82 4.04 -17.43
CA LYS A 750 14.91 2.73 -18.07
C LYS A 750 16.29 2.12 -17.80
N CYS A 751 16.31 0.89 -17.33
CA CYS A 751 17.51 0.09 -17.15
C CYS A 751 17.33 -1.25 -17.88
N LYS A 752 18.20 -1.51 -18.86
CA LYS A 752 18.29 -2.78 -19.58
C LYS A 752 18.75 -3.88 -18.64
N GLU A 753 19.75 -3.63 -17.78
CA GLU A 753 20.28 -4.63 -16.85
C GLU A 753 19.49 -4.70 -15.53
N PRO A 754 19.01 -5.89 -15.10
CA PRO A 754 18.29 -6.06 -13.84
C PRO A 754 19.07 -5.53 -12.63
N ARG A 755 20.40 -5.73 -12.64
CA ARG A 755 21.29 -5.25 -11.58
C ARG A 755 21.31 -3.72 -11.51
N ASN A 756 21.39 -3.05 -12.65
CA ASN A 756 21.39 -1.59 -12.71
C ASN A 756 20.02 -1.04 -12.31
N SER A 757 18.94 -1.69 -12.74
CA SER A 757 17.58 -1.36 -12.32
C SER A 757 17.44 -1.38 -10.79
N TYR A 758 17.86 -2.48 -10.15
CA TYR A 758 17.83 -2.59 -8.69
C TYR A 758 18.66 -1.48 -8.02
N LEU A 759 19.89 -1.23 -8.50
CA LEU A 759 20.74 -0.20 -7.92
C LEU A 759 20.18 1.20 -8.10
N ALA A 760 19.64 1.53 -9.29
CA ALA A 760 19.03 2.82 -9.61
C ALA A 760 17.86 3.14 -8.67
N ALA A 761 16.98 2.17 -8.40
CA ALA A 761 15.87 2.31 -7.47
C ALA A 761 16.30 2.49 -5.99
N HIS A 762 17.54 2.14 -5.64
CA HIS A 762 18.06 2.18 -4.26
C HIS A 762 19.26 3.12 -4.09
N LEU A 763 19.45 4.07 -5.01
CA LEU A 763 20.54 5.04 -4.93
C LEU A 763 20.41 5.91 -3.68
N THR A 764 21.41 5.84 -2.80
CA THR A 764 21.49 6.64 -1.57
C THR A 764 22.35 7.87 -1.78
N LEU A 765 22.07 8.92 -1.01
CA LEU A 765 22.95 10.08 -0.93
C LEU A 765 24.23 9.72 -0.18
N SER A 766 25.35 10.31 -0.57
CA SER A 766 26.66 10.01 0.05
C SER A 766 26.61 10.24 1.58
N GLY A 767 27.00 9.22 2.34
CA GLY A 767 26.99 9.26 3.81
C GLY A 767 25.62 9.06 4.48
N GLN A 768 24.55 8.85 3.72
CA GLN A 768 23.21 8.61 4.25
C GLN A 768 22.85 7.11 4.25
N ARG A 769 22.01 6.69 5.20
CA ARG A 769 21.42 5.34 5.20
C ARG A 769 20.30 5.28 4.17
N ALA A 770 20.02 4.08 3.66
CA ALA A 770 18.89 3.86 2.76
C ALA A 770 17.57 4.28 3.41
N GLY A 771 16.79 5.08 2.68
CA GLY A 771 15.46 5.55 3.03
C GLY A 771 14.62 5.83 1.79
N ASN A 772 13.31 6.01 1.98
CA ASN A 772 12.31 6.08 0.89
C ASN A 772 11.89 7.53 0.57
N THR A 773 12.69 8.52 0.97
CA THR A 773 12.38 9.94 0.71
C THR A 773 13.54 10.59 -0.04
N TYR A 774 13.25 11.64 -0.81
CA TYR A 774 14.24 12.34 -1.61
C TYR A 774 15.37 13.02 -0.80
N TYR A 775 15.23 13.16 0.53
CA TYR A 775 16.31 13.63 1.41
C TYR A 775 17.32 12.54 1.77
N SER A 776 17.01 11.28 1.43
CA SER A 776 17.83 10.10 1.73
C SER A 776 18.26 9.34 0.46
N SER A 777 17.55 9.55 -0.64
CA SER A 777 17.78 8.90 -1.94
C SER A 777 17.50 9.85 -3.12
N TYR A 778 17.84 9.44 -4.33
CA TYR A 778 17.46 10.18 -5.55
C TYR A 778 15.98 9.97 -5.96
N ASP A 779 15.26 9.08 -5.26
CA ASP A 779 13.86 8.71 -5.51
C ASP A 779 13.57 8.44 -7.01
N LEU A 780 14.37 7.57 -7.62
CA LEU A 780 14.20 7.16 -9.01
C LEU A 780 13.37 5.88 -9.09
N PHE A 781 12.45 5.81 -10.05
CA PHE A 781 11.71 4.60 -10.37
C PHE A 781 12.40 3.87 -11.52
N ALA A 782 13.03 2.74 -11.24
CA ALA A 782 13.68 1.96 -12.29
C ALA A 782 12.69 1.00 -12.98
N PHE A 783 12.70 0.98 -14.31
CA PHE A 783 11.87 0.07 -15.12
C PHE A 783 12.67 -0.53 -16.28
N GLY A 784 12.17 -1.58 -16.91
CA GLY A 784 12.82 -2.25 -18.05
C GLY A 784 12.54 -3.76 -18.10
N PRO A 785 13.27 -4.50 -18.95
CA PRO A 785 12.98 -5.92 -19.26
C PRO A 785 13.35 -6.91 -18.16
N GLY A 786 14.07 -6.47 -17.12
CA GLY A 786 14.74 -7.37 -16.19
C GLY A 786 13.82 -8.42 -15.54
N ASP A 787 12.63 -7.98 -15.12
CA ASP A 787 11.64 -8.83 -14.45
C ASP A 787 10.46 -9.20 -15.37
N LEU A 788 10.42 -8.70 -16.61
CA LEU A 788 9.33 -8.92 -17.56
C LEU A 788 9.28 -10.35 -18.07
N TYR A 789 10.43 -10.90 -18.43
CA TYR A 789 10.53 -12.21 -19.08
C TYR A 789 10.89 -13.31 -18.09
N THR A 790 10.03 -13.46 -17.08
CA THR A 790 10.11 -14.52 -16.07
C THR A 790 9.00 -15.53 -16.29
N TYR A 791 9.21 -16.79 -15.88
CA TYR A 791 8.18 -17.84 -15.95
C TYR A 791 6.90 -17.41 -15.24
N HIS A 792 7.03 -16.78 -14.08
CA HIS A 792 5.90 -16.29 -13.31
C HIS A 792 5.03 -15.32 -14.11
N ARG A 793 5.63 -14.26 -14.68
CA ARG A 793 4.90 -13.21 -15.41
C ARG A 793 4.37 -13.62 -16.78
N LEU A 794 5.07 -14.53 -17.48
CA LEU A 794 4.69 -14.90 -18.85
C LEU A 794 3.78 -16.14 -18.89
N ALA A 795 3.91 -17.07 -17.95
CA ALA A 795 3.31 -18.39 -18.08
C ALA A 795 2.53 -18.87 -16.85
N GLU A 796 3.01 -18.61 -15.63
CA GLU A 796 2.34 -19.07 -14.40
C GLU A 796 1.12 -18.19 -14.08
N GLU A 797 1.33 -16.87 -13.98
CA GLU A 797 0.31 -15.88 -13.65
C GLU A 797 0.44 -14.65 -14.58
N PRO A 798 0.07 -14.78 -15.87
CA PRO A 798 0.14 -13.68 -16.83
C PRO A 798 -1.01 -12.69 -16.63
N LEU A 799 -1.00 -11.97 -15.51
CA LEU A 799 -2.13 -11.18 -15.02
C LEU A 799 -2.70 -10.19 -16.05
N LEU A 800 -1.84 -9.41 -16.71
CA LEU A 800 -2.31 -8.40 -17.67
C LEU A 800 -2.99 -9.03 -18.89
N GLU A 801 -2.43 -10.12 -19.41
CA GLU A 801 -3.02 -10.86 -20.52
C GLU A 801 -4.30 -11.58 -20.10
N HIS A 802 -4.34 -12.10 -18.88
CA HIS A 802 -5.54 -12.69 -18.30
C HIS A 802 -6.71 -11.69 -18.30
N VAL A 803 -6.49 -10.48 -17.78
CA VAL A 803 -7.49 -9.41 -17.78
C VAL A 803 -7.91 -9.06 -19.20
N ALA A 804 -6.97 -8.96 -20.14
CA ALA A 804 -7.25 -8.68 -21.54
C ALA A 804 -8.12 -9.78 -22.20
N LEU A 805 -7.83 -11.06 -21.94
CA LEU A 805 -8.63 -12.18 -22.43
C LEU A 805 -10.05 -12.17 -21.83
N GLN A 806 -10.20 -11.88 -20.53
CA GLN A 806 -11.53 -11.76 -19.91
C GLN A 806 -12.34 -10.61 -20.49
N MET A 807 -11.70 -9.46 -20.75
CA MET A 807 -12.33 -8.36 -21.49
C MET A 807 -12.83 -8.82 -22.86
N HIS A 808 -12.00 -9.56 -23.61
CA HIS A 808 -12.38 -10.09 -24.92
C HIS A 808 -13.57 -11.05 -24.84
N LYS A 809 -13.57 -11.99 -23.89
CA LYS A 809 -14.69 -12.91 -23.63
C LYS A 809 -15.99 -12.15 -23.40
N CYS A 810 -15.97 -11.12 -22.56
CA CYS A 810 -17.13 -10.26 -22.30
C CYS A 810 -17.63 -9.53 -23.56
N TYR A 811 -16.73 -9.08 -24.45
CA TYR A 811 -17.10 -8.42 -25.71
C TYR A 811 -17.71 -9.35 -26.75
N SER A 812 -17.14 -10.55 -26.89
CA SER A 812 -17.49 -11.51 -27.94
C SER A 812 -18.95 -11.98 -27.84
N GLN A 813 -19.45 -12.19 -26.61
CA GLN A 813 -20.73 -12.85 -26.32
C GLN A 813 -20.85 -14.26 -26.97
N SER A 814 -19.72 -14.85 -27.36
CA SER A 814 -19.64 -16.23 -27.85
C SER A 814 -19.27 -17.18 -26.71
N ASP A 815 -19.32 -18.49 -27.00
CA ASP A 815 -18.71 -19.48 -26.10
C ASP A 815 -17.22 -19.18 -25.88
N ASP A 816 -16.74 -19.45 -24.66
CA ASP A 816 -15.39 -19.16 -24.18
C ASP A 816 -14.30 -19.68 -25.12
N ARG A 817 -14.47 -20.88 -25.68
CA ARG A 817 -13.46 -21.48 -26.56
C ARG A 817 -13.32 -20.73 -27.87
N LYS A 818 -14.44 -20.25 -28.41
CA LYS A 818 -14.45 -19.45 -29.63
C LYS A 818 -13.86 -18.07 -29.40
N ALA A 819 -14.18 -17.44 -28.26
CA ALA A 819 -13.59 -16.17 -27.88
C ALA A 819 -12.07 -16.29 -27.69
N GLU A 820 -11.60 -17.38 -27.08
CA GLU A 820 -10.17 -17.66 -26.94
C GLU A 820 -9.50 -17.87 -28.31
N ASN A 821 -10.11 -18.64 -29.21
CA ASN A 821 -9.62 -18.79 -30.58
C ASN A 821 -9.50 -17.44 -31.29
N ASP A 822 -10.54 -16.60 -31.25
CA ASP A 822 -10.54 -15.28 -31.88
C ASP A 822 -9.43 -14.39 -31.30
N TYR A 823 -9.25 -14.41 -29.97
CA TYR A 823 -8.23 -13.62 -29.26
C TYR A 823 -6.80 -13.96 -29.71
N TYR A 824 -6.47 -15.25 -29.84
CA TYR A 824 -5.12 -15.68 -30.26
C TYR A 824 -4.91 -15.75 -31.77
N SER A 825 -5.99 -15.76 -32.56
CA SER A 825 -5.90 -15.83 -34.03
C SER A 825 -5.73 -14.46 -34.70
N PHE A 826 -6.11 -13.38 -34.02
CA PHE A 826 -6.03 -12.03 -34.57
C PHE A 826 -5.39 -11.07 -33.57
N SER A 827 -4.16 -10.65 -33.88
CA SER A 827 -3.37 -9.74 -33.05
C SER A 827 -4.09 -8.42 -32.74
N TYR A 828 -5.02 -7.98 -33.59
CA TYR A 828 -5.87 -6.81 -33.32
C TYR A 828 -6.68 -6.96 -32.02
N TYR A 829 -7.31 -8.12 -31.79
CA TYR A 829 -8.13 -8.33 -30.59
C TYR A 829 -7.27 -8.41 -29.33
N TYR A 830 -6.14 -9.13 -29.43
CA TYR A 830 -5.12 -9.16 -28.39
C TYR A 830 -4.66 -7.75 -28.00
N ASP A 831 -4.17 -6.97 -28.97
CA ASP A 831 -3.60 -5.63 -28.75
C ASP A 831 -4.66 -4.65 -28.20
N SER A 832 -5.85 -4.62 -28.80
CA SER A 832 -6.93 -3.73 -28.35
C SER A 832 -7.37 -4.01 -26.91
N CYS A 833 -7.52 -5.29 -26.54
CA CYS A 833 -7.91 -5.69 -25.19
C CYS A 833 -6.76 -5.51 -24.19
N LEU A 834 -5.51 -5.73 -24.60
CA LEU A 834 -4.34 -5.49 -23.75
C LEU A 834 -4.25 -4.00 -23.36
N LEU A 835 -4.43 -3.09 -24.32
CA LEU A 835 -4.42 -1.65 -24.05
C LEU A 835 -5.64 -1.20 -23.24
N ALA A 836 -6.78 -1.87 -23.39
CA ALA A 836 -7.93 -1.66 -22.51
C ALA A 836 -7.65 -2.13 -21.07
N ALA A 837 -6.96 -3.25 -20.90
CA ALA A 837 -6.52 -3.75 -19.60
C ALA A 837 -5.53 -2.79 -18.93
N ILE A 838 -4.55 -2.26 -19.66
CA ILE A 838 -3.66 -1.20 -19.15
C ILE A 838 -4.48 0.05 -18.77
N GLY A 839 -5.41 0.46 -19.62
CA GLY A 839 -6.30 1.61 -19.42
C GLY A 839 -7.26 1.47 -18.23
N LEU A 840 -7.44 0.27 -17.68
CA LEU A 840 -8.34 0.03 -16.55
C LEU A 840 -7.90 0.79 -15.29
N CYS A 841 -6.60 0.89 -15.00
CA CYS A 841 -6.12 1.66 -13.85
C CYS A 841 -6.41 3.17 -13.98
N TYR A 842 -6.33 3.70 -15.21
CA TYR A 842 -6.68 5.10 -15.52
C TYR A 842 -8.20 5.33 -15.40
N ARG A 843 -9.01 4.37 -15.84
CA ARG A 843 -10.47 4.38 -15.65
C ARG A 843 -10.85 4.39 -14.17
N MET A 844 -10.24 3.52 -13.36
CA MET A 844 -10.47 3.46 -11.91
C MET A 844 -10.11 4.80 -11.25
N PHE A 845 -8.95 5.37 -11.59
CA PHE A 845 -8.56 6.69 -11.11
C PHE A 845 -9.56 7.78 -11.49
N ALA A 846 -10.02 7.82 -12.75
CA ALA A 846 -11.03 8.77 -13.21
C ALA A 846 -12.40 8.59 -12.53
N ALA A 847 -12.74 7.34 -12.16
CA ALA A 847 -13.90 7.05 -11.34
C ALA A 847 -13.74 7.62 -9.91
N GLY A 848 -12.52 7.68 -9.40
CA GLY A 848 -12.15 8.19 -8.07
C GLY A 848 -11.53 7.13 -7.16
N ALA A 849 -11.33 5.91 -7.65
CA ALA A 849 -10.74 4.79 -6.93
C ALA A 849 -9.24 4.68 -7.26
N HIS A 850 -8.39 4.82 -6.24
CA HIS A 850 -6.94 4.85 -6.41
C HIS A 850 -6.24 4.59 -5.07
N PHE A 851 -5.01 4.05 -5.13
CA PHE A 851 -4.20 3.91 -3.93
C PHE A 851 -3.63 5.27 -3.47
N ALA A 852 -3.39 5.39 -2.17
CA ALA A 852 -2.81 6.60 -1.59
C ALA A 852 -1.30 6.71 -1.81
N ARG A 853 -0.61 5.58 -2.03
CA ARG A 853 0.85 5.53 -2.19
C ARG A 853 1.26 4.90 -3.51
N LYS A 854 2.31 5.45 -4.12
CA LYS A 854 2.82 4.98 -5.43
C LYS A 854 3.33 3.53 -5.36
N GLU A 855 3.84 3.10 -4.21
CA GLU A 855 4.39 1.75 -4.01
C GLU A 855 3.31 0.66 -4.11
N GLU A 856 2.03 1.02 -3.95
CA GLU A 856 0.89 0.11 -4.03
C GLU A 856 0.51 -0.25 -5.48
N TYR A 857 1.10 0.40 -6.49
CA TYR A 857 0.86 0.08 -7.90
C TYR A 857 1.84 -0.96 -8.48
N ILE A 858 2.95 -1.22 -7.80
CA ILE A 858 4.05 -2.06 -8.30
C ILE A 858 3.58 -3.50 -8.55
N ASP A 859 4.17 -4.15 -9.56
CA ASP A 859 3.88 -5.55 -9.93
C ASP A 859 2.40 -5.77 -10.26
N PHE A 860 1.81 -4.83 -11.01
CA PHE A 860 0.41 -4.93 -11.47
C PHE A 860 -0.61 -5.07 -10.31
N HIS A 861 -0.28 -4.58 -9.11
CA HIS A 861 -1.11 -4.84 -7.92
C HIS A 861 -2.53 -4.25 -8.02
N ALA A 862 -2.73 -3.21 -8.81
CA ALA A 862 -4.06 -2.62 -9.06
C ALA A 862 -5.09 -3.64 -9.58
N TYR A 863 -4.66 -4.69 -10.29
CA TYR A 863 -5.55 -5.71 -10.86
C TYR A 863 -5.91 -6.83 -9.89
N ASN A 864 -5.20 -6.96 -8.76
CA ASN A 864 -5.42 -8.01 -7.76
C ASN A 864 -5.98 -7.47 -6.43
N SER A 865 -6.28 -6.17 -6.34
CA SER A 865 -6.75 -5.55 -5.10
C SER A 865 -8.27 -5.58 -4.99
N ALA A 866 -8.77 -6.41 -4.07
CA ALA A 866 -10.20 -6.48 -3.75
C ALA A 866 -10.75 -5.15 -3.19
N GLU A 867 -9.94 -4.39 -2.46
CA GLU A 867 -10.34 -3.09 -1.91
C GLU A 867 -10.55 -2.06 -3.03
N LEU A 868 -9.58 -1.94 -3.93
CA LEU A 868 -9.66 -1.01 -5.07
C LEU A 868 -10.82 -1.37 -6.01
N LEU A 869 -11.07 -2.66 -6.18
CA LEU A 869 -12.21 -3.20 -6.93
C LEU A 869 -13.55 -2.72 -6.37
N VAL A 870 -13.78 -2.91 -5.07
CA VAL A 870 -15.02 -2.48 -4.39
C VAL A 870 -15.21 -0.98 -4.52
N GLU A 871 -14.18 -0.18 -4.24
CA GLU A 871 -14.25 1.28 -4.40
C GLU A 871 -14.57 1.70 -5.84
N SER A 872 -13.97 1.01 -6.82
CA SER A 872 -14.18 1.32 -8.23
C SER A 872 -15.62 1.03 -8.68
N ASN A 873 -16.23 -0.06 -8.23
CA ASN A 873 -17.59 -0.44 -8.63
C ASN A 873 -18.63 0.58 -8.16
N ASP A 874 -18.54 1.03 -6.91
CA ASP A 874 -19.43 2.06 -6.37
C ASP A 874 -19.28 3.40 -7.12
N ALA A 875 -18.04 3.75 -7.49
CA ALA A 875 -17.73 4.97 -8.22
C ALA A 875 -18.19 4.92 -9.69
N ILE A 876 -18.05 3.75 -10.34
CA ILE A 876 -18.38 3.53 -11.75
C ILE A 876 -19.87 3.75 -12.02
N HIS A 877 -20.76 3.22 -11.17
CA HIS A 877 -22.20 3.38 -11.36
C HIS A 877 -22.64 4.85 -11.38
N ASN A 878 -22.01 5.69 -10.56
CA ASN A 878 -22.32 7.13 -10.47
C ASN A 878 -21.78 7.95 -11.66
N LYS A 879 -20.80 7.42 -12.40
CA LYS A 879 -20.10 8.12 -13.49
C LYS A 879 -20.22 7.41 -14.85
N LEU A 880 -21.14 6.47 -15.00
CA LEU A 880 -21.26 5.59 -16.18
C LEU A 880 -21.13 6.31 -17.53
N ASN A 881 -21.87 7.40 -17.75
CA ASN A 881 -21.82 8.11 -19.03
C ASN A 881 -20.47 8.81 -19.29
N GLN A 882 -19.84 9.36 -18.24
CA GLN A 882 -18.53 10.01 -18.34
C GLN A 882 -17.43 8.97 -18.61
N LEU A 883 -17.48 7.82 -17.91
CA LEU A 883 -16.54 6.73 -18.12
C LEU A 883 -16.74 6.05 -19.47
N ALA A 884 -17.97 5.97 -19.98
CA ALA A 884 -18.22 5.47 -21.33
C ALA A 884 -17.69 6.43 -22.42
N GLU A 885 -17.79 7.75 -22.21
CA GLU A 885 -17.13 8.72 -23.09
C GLU A 885 -15.60 8.56 -23.05
N LEU A 886 -15.04 8.38 -21.84
CA LEU A 886 -13.61 8.16 -21.63
C LEU A 886 -13.10 6.91 -22.37
N GLU A 887 -13.80 5.78 -22.21
CA GLU A 887 -13.44 4.52 -22.87
C GLU A 887 -13.56 4.61 -24.39
N HIS A 888 -14.52 5.37 -24.91
CA HIS A 888 -14.60 5.65 -26.35
C HIS A 888 -13.40 6.45 -26.83
N HIS A 889 -12.99 7.51 -26.12
CA HIS A 889 -11.79 8.27 -26.46
C HIS A 889 -10.52 7.41 -26.38
N ARG A 890 -10.43 6.52 -25.37
CA ARG A 890 -9.35 5.53 -25.25
C ARG A 890 -9.28 4.62 -26.47
N TRP A 891 -10.40 3.99 -26.84
CA TRP A 891 -10.46 3.11 -28.01
C TRP A 891 -10.13 3.86 -29.30
N VAL A 892 -10.63 5.09 -29.47
CA VAL A 892 -10.26 5.94 -30.63
C VAL A 892 -8.76 6.24 -30.64
N GLY A 893 -8.16 6.59 -29.49
CA GLY A 893 -6.71 6.80 -29.37
C GLY A 893 -5.91 5.57 -29.79
N PHE A 894 -6.34 4.38 -29.36
CA PHE A 894 -5.79 3.11 -29.82
C PHE A 894 -5.85 2.96 -31.34
N GLU A 895 -7.03 3.09 -31.95
CA GLU A 895 -7.21 2.95 -33.40
C GLU A 895 -6.28 3.90 -34.18
N LEU A 896 -6.24 5.18 -33.79
CA LEU A 896 -5.40 6.18 -34.44
C LEU A 896 -3.90 5.87 -34.33
N THR A 897 -3.43 5.39 -33.17
CA THR A 897 -2.02 5.00 -32.95
C THR A 897 -1.63 3.70 -33.67
N ARG A 898 -2.61 2.95 -34.18
CA ARG A 898 -2.41 1.79 -35.07
C ARG A 898 -2.63 2.13 -36.55
N GLY A 899 -2.81 3.40 -36.88
CA GLY A 899 -2.90 3.90 -38.25
C GLY A 899 -4.29 3.82 -38.87
N TRP A 900 -5.34 3.70 -38.06
CA TRP A 900 -6.71 3.80 -38.55
C TRP A 900 -7.17 5.25 -38.69
N GLU A 901 -8.13 5.46 -39.59
CA GLU A 901 -8.69 6.77 -39.92
C GLU A 901 -10.24 6.72 -39.95
N PRO A 902 -10.90 7.87 -39.71
CA PRO A 902 -12.36 7.96 -39.80
C PRO A 902 -12.88 7.65 -41.19
N ALA A 903 -13.99 6.90 -41.25
CA ALA A 903 -14.75 6.68 -42.49
C ALA A 903 -16.05 7.51 -42.50
N ASP A 904 -16.31 8.21 -43.59
CA ASP A 904 -17.60 8.85 -43.84
C ASP A 904 -18.63 7.88 -44.44
N PHE A 905 -19.88 8.33 -44.57
CA PHE A 905 -20.98 7.51 -45.10
C PHE A 905 -20.75 7.06 -46.55
N GLU A 906 -20.17 7.90 -47.41
CA GLU A 906 -19.94 7.58 -48.82
C GLU A 906 -18.82 6.55 -48.97
N GLN A 907 -17.75 6.67 -48.17
CA GLN A 907 -16.70 5.68 -48.07
C GLN A 907 -17.26 4.32 -47.61
N VAL A 908 -18.10 4.31 -46.57
CA VAL A 908 -18.77 3.08 -46.11
C VAL A 908 -19.60 2.46 -47.23
N ILE A 909 -20.34 3.27 -48.01
CA ILE A 909 -21.08 2.78 -49.19
C ILE A 909 -20.13 2.20 -50.24
N ALA A 910 -18.99 2.82 -50.48
CA ALA A 910 -18.05 2.42 -51.51
C ALA A 910 -17.37 1.08 -51.20
N TYR A 911 -17.02 0.83 -49.94
CA TYR A 911 -16.31 -0.40 -49.57
C TYR A 911 -17.21 -1.54 -49.10
N LYS A 912 -18.51 -1.31 -48.84
CA LYS A 912 -19.41 -2.37 -48.36
C LYS A 912 -19.55 -3.58 -49.31
N GLU A 913 -19.31 -3.36 -50.60
CA GLU A 913 -19.38 -4.40 -51.64
C GLU A 913 -18.00 -5.00 -51.96
N GLN A 914 -16.94 -4.53 -51.31
CA GLN A 914 -15.58 -5.02 -51.50
C GLN A 914 -15.28 -6.15 -50.52
N SER A 915 -14.44 -7.11 -50.93
CA SER A 915 -13.97 -8.17 -50.03
C SER A 915 -13.19 -7.63 -48.83
N THR A 916 -12.57 -6.46 -48.97
CA THR A 916 -11.89 -5.72 -47.91
C THR A 916 -12.85 -5.08 -46.90
N GLY A 917 -14.13 -4.94 -47.25
CA GLY A 917 -15.24 -4.45 -46.43
C GLY A 917 -15.88 -5.53 -45.58
N SER A 918 -15.09 -6.31 -44.84
CA SER A 918 -15.61 -7.32 -43.91
C SER A 918 -15.99 -6.65 -42.58
N ALA A 919 -17.21 -6.87 -42.10
CA ALA A 919 -17.67 -6.33 -40.81
C ALA A 919 -17.51 -4.80 -40.70
N HIS A 920 -18.21 -4.05 -41.54
CA HIS A 920 -18.40 -2.58 -41.46
C HIS A 920 -17.16 -1.66 -41.58
N VAL A 921 -15.96 -2.22 -41.70
CA VAL A 921 -14.68 -1.50 -41.79
C VAL A 921 -13.94 -1.85 -43.07
N HIS A 922 -12.99 -1.00 -43.49
CA HIS A 922 -12.06 -1.33 -44.58
C HIS A 922 -10.69 -1.67 -44.00
N LYS A 923 -10.39 -2.97 -43.82
CA LYS A 923 -9.17 -3.42 -43.11
C LYS A 923 -7.86 -2.99 -43.77
N LEU A 924 -7.76 -3.08 -45.10
CA LEU A 924 -6.53 -2.74 -45.84
C LEU A 924 -6.22 -1.23 -45.81
N ALA A 925 -7.22 -0.37 -46.02
CA ALA A 925 -7.11 1.08 -45.93
C ALA A 925 -7.22 1.61 -44.49
N LYS A 926 -7.46 0.72 -43.50
CA LYS A 926 -7.70 1.03 -42.09
C LYS A 926 -8.73 2.16 -41.87
N LEU A 927 -9.90 2.05 -42.51
CA LEU A 927 -10.99 3.02 -42.35
C LEU A 927 -12.09 2.46 -41.44
N HIS A 928 -12.53 3.25 -40.46
CA HIS A 928 -13.55 2.86 -39.49
C HIS A 928 -14.60 3.97 -39.24
N PRO A 929 -15.91 3.68 -39.35
CA PRO A 929 -16.96 4.71 -39.26
C PRO A 929 -17.19 5.27 -37.86
N PHE A 930 -16.77 4.55 -36.82
CA PHE A 930 -16.94 4.96 -35.42
C PHE A 930 -15.75 5.70 -34.81
N ILE A 931 -14.67 5.94 -35.57
CA ILE A 931 -13.55 6.81 -35.15
C ILE A 931 -14.03 8.27 -35.23
N ARG A 932 -14.75 8.74 -34.21
CA ARG A 932 -15.40 10.07 -34.17
C ARG A 932 -15.57 10.52 -32.71
N PRO A 933 -15.87 11.80 -32.43
CA PRO A 933 -16.23 12.24 -31.07
C PRO A 933 -17.41 11.45 -30.50
N TYR A 934 -17.41 11.20 -29.18
CA TYR A 934 -18.46 10.41 -28.53
C TYR A 934 -19.88 11.02 -28.72
N ALA A 935 -19.97 12.35 -28.77
CA ALA A 935 -21.22 13.06 -29.02
C ALA A 935 -21.83 12.72 -30.41
N ASP A 936 -20.97 12.48 -31.41
CA ASP A 936 -21.36 12.30 -32.82
C ASP A 936 -21.82 10.89 -33.16
N LEU A 937 -21.69 9.94 -32.24
CA LEU A 937 -22.18 8.57 -32.38
C LEU A 937 -23.72 8.48 -32.48
N GLU A 938 -24.45 9.58 -32.24
CA GLU A 938 -25.92 9.67 -32.41
C GLU A 938 -26.31 10.54 -33.61
N SER A 939 -25.34 10.95 -34.43
CA SER A 939 -25.59 11.79 -35.61
C SER A 939 -26.45 11.08 -36.65
N GLU A 940 -27.14 11.84 -37.50
CA GLU A 940 -27.95 11.28 -38.59
C GLU A 940 -27.13 10.40 -39.54
N ASP A 941 -25.85 10.74 -39.76
CA ASP A 941 -24.99 9.91 -40.60
C ASP A 941 -24.66 8.56 -39.96
N ILE A 942 -24.43 8.51 -38.63
CA ILE A 942 -24.28 7.24 -37.92
C ILE A 942 -25.58 6.43 -37.96
N LYS A 943 -26.75 7.06 -37.84
CA LYS A 943 -28.03 6.33 -37.98
C LYS A 943 -28.18 5.70 -39.36
N LYS A 944 -27.77 6.41 -40.43
CA LYS A 944 -27.75 5.86 -41.80
C LYS A 944 -26.77 4.69 -41.91
N ILE A 945 -25.56 4.83 -41.36
CA ILE A 945 -24.55 3.76 -41.31
C ILE A 945 -25.12 2.56 -40.56
N MET A 946 -25.62 2.72 -39.33
CA MET A 946 -26.19 1.63 -38.53
C MET A 946 -27.34 0.90 -39.25
N LYS A 947 -28.21 1.64 -39.96
CA LYS A 947 -29.25 1.03 -40.80
C LYS A 947 -28.65 0.18 -41.90
N LEU A 948 -27.64 0.70 -42.60
CA LEU A 948 -26.91 -0.04 -43.64
C LEU A 948 -26.25 -1.31 -43.07
N LEU A 949 -25.56 -1.18 -41.93
CA LEU A 949 -24.85 -2.28 -41.29
C LEU A 949 -25.80 -3.39 -40.83
N LYS A 950 -26.95 -3.00 -40.27
CA LYS A 950 -28.01 -3.96 -39.89
C LYS A 950 -28.56 -4.70 -41.11
N THR A 951 -28.81 -4.01 -42.22
CA THR A 951 -29.36 -4.65 -43.43
C THR A 951 -28.35 -5.55 -44.14
N LYS A 952 -27.06 -5.19 -44.16
CA LYS A 952 -26.03 -5.90 -44.95
C LYS A 952 -25.27 -6.97 -44.14
N TYR A 953 -24.98 -6.71 -42.88
CA TYR A 953 -24.09 -7.52 -42.05
C TYR A 953 -24.75 -8.05 -40.77
N ASP A 954 -26.07 -7.85 -40.61
CA ASP A 954 -26.82 -8.14 -39.37
C ASP A 954 -26.20 -7.50 -38.11
N TYR A 955 -25.48 -6.40 -38.29
CA TYR A 955 -24.81 -5.71 -37.20
C TYR A 955 -25.76 -4.73 -36.52
N SER A 956 -26.03 -4.96 -35.23
CA SER A 956 -26.97 -4.17 -34.44
C SER A 956 -26.36 -3.55 -33.17
N LYS A 957 -25.08 -3.81 -32.89
CA LYS A 957 -24.38 -3.33 -31.69
C LYS A 957 -24.05 -1.83 -31.82
N HIS A 958 -24.81 -0.97 -31.13
CA HIS A 958 -24.51 0.46 -31.11
C HIS A 958 -23.25 0.74 -30.28
N PRO A 959 -22.28 1.56 -30.75
CA PRO A 959 -21.02 1.81 -30.03
C PRO A 959 -21.25 2.30 -28.59
N LYS A 960 -22.10 3.31 -28.39
CA LYS A 960 -22.41 3.83 -27.03
C LYS A 960 -22.93 2.77 -26.07
N ASN A 961 -23.75 1.83 -26.55
CA ASN A 961 -24.31 0.78 -25.71
C ASN A 961 -23.23 -0.25 -25.35
N THR A 962 -22.38 -0.59 -26.31
CA THR A 962 -21.26 -1.51 -26.11
C THR A 962 -20.26 -0.94 -25.11
N THR A 963 -19.91 0.35 -25.23
CA THR A 963 -19.01 1.02 -24.30
C THR A 963 -19.60 1.10 -22.89
N LYS A 964 -20.88 1.46 -22.74
CA LYS A 964 -21.54 1.46 -21.42
C LYS A 964 -21.57 0.06 -20.79
N GLN A 965 -21.85 -0.97 -21.59
CA GLN A 965 -21.85 -2.34 -21.10
C GLN A 965 -20.45 -2.74 -20.63
N ASN A 966 -19.39 -2.38 -21.37
CA ASN A 966 -18.01 -2.60 -20.94
C ASN A 966 -17.68 -1.93 -19.60
N ILE A 967 -18.17 -0.71 -19.37
CA ILE A 967 -17.97 -0.05 -18.09
C ILE A 967 -18.66 -0.84 -16.96
N LEU A 968 -19.88 -1.33 -17.19
CA LEU A 968 -20.62 -2.13 -16.20
C LEU A 968 -20.00 -3.51 -15.96
N ASP A 969 -19.29 -4.07 -16.93
CA ASP A 969 -18.63 -5.38 -16.81
C ASP A 969 -17.24 -5.29 -16.15
N THR A 970 -16.83 -4.12 -15.63
CA THR A 970 -15.50 -3.91 -15.04
C THR A 970 -15.12 -4.94 -13.98
N GLU A 971 -16.05 -5.32 -13.10
CA GLU A 971 -15.83 -6.35 -12.07
C GLU A 971 -15.47 -7.72 -12.67
N LYS A 972 -16.15 -8.10 -13.76
CA LYS A 972 -15.97 -9.41 -14.42
C LYS A 972 -14.59 -9.57 -15.04
N PHE A 973 -13.92 -8.47 -15.39
CA PHE A 973 -12.57 -8.53 -15.97
C PHE A 973 -11.51 -8.99 -14.97
N LEU A 974 -11.81 -8.87 -13.68
CA LEU A 974 -10.90 -9.16 -12.58
C LEU A 974 -11.34 -10.40 -11.77
N GLU A 975 -12.44 -11.04 -12.16
CA GLU A 975 -12.84 -12.35 -11.63
C GLU A 975 -11.79 -13.40 -12.03
N SER A 976 -11.20 -14.06 -11.03
CA SER A 976 -10.36 -15.22 -11.30
C SER A 976 -11.21 -16.36 -11.87
N PRO A 977 -10.71 -17.14 -12.85
CA PRO A 977 -11.39 -18.36 -13.26
C PRO A 977 -11.54 -19.23 -12.02
N ALA A 978 -12.74 -19.73 -11.75
CA ALA A 978 -12.95 -20.72 -10.71
C ALA A 978 -11.88 -21.80 -10.90
N ASN A 979 -11.13 -22.13 -9.83
CA ASN A 979 -10.13 -23.20 -9.86
C ASN A 979 -10.79 -24.47 -10.40
N ASP A 980 -10.61 -24.72 -11.69
CA ASP A 980 -11.08 -25.89 -12.43
C ASP A 980 -10.16 -27.08 -12.10
N ASN A 981 -9.84 -27.27 -10.81
CA ASN A 981 -9.21 -28.48 -10.27
C ASN A 981 -10.19 -29.67 -10.26
N SER A 982 -11.19 -29.65 -11.15
CA SER A 982 -12.18 -30.72 -11.34
C SER A 982 -12.43 -31.03 -12.81
N ARG A 983 -11.37 -31.07 -13.64
CA ARG A 983 -11.37 -31.87 -14.88
C ARG A 983 -10.13 -32.74 -14.97
#